data_AF-A0AAF5D289-F1
#
_entry.id   AF-A0AAF5D289-F1
#
_cell.length_a   1.000
_cell.length_b   1.000
_cell.length_c   1.000
_cell.angle_alpha   90.00
_cell.angle_beta   90.00
_cell.angle_gamma   90.00
#
_symmetry.space_group_name_H-M   'P 1'
#
loop_
_entity.id
_entity.type
_entity.pdbx_description
1 polymer ?
#
loop_
_entity_poly.entity_id
_entity_poly.type
_entity_poly.pdbx_seq_one_letter_code
_entity_poly.pdbx_strand_id
1 'polypeptide(L)'
;MDVIGIPLSIMMFIFIAYSLIKKDSEISGSFYFQLLSNSLSDIFFLFFAYFIVRIPLFGIFNEWYLKQKVFPGILYGFTIYGSMAIAIGQLNLSINRLIVLLSPINYTKYLTKKLSILMIILQWTIPIYNLVLTYNKRVIPRYSKDKSMLLLELDNITFMNKLIFYAVAFGFGTSAICIIIGIWSIILYKKLNKNYLKDKKKSQKLMLLLIYVIVQTASLTFLSIVGLIQFSSFAFKNTLAYTISIYAYPVAENLLCLSYSFILCFTNKKIRLNFYLFWLGKIFNHNKEEIKYIFLIKSSLPQKNVKNIFAIFTNFVYKKKKIYNLNQGAFQTLPDNNETIVKRQMQVLTYNYLRLKNSIFRKKLTSHGYVLKVYPWRNPIPYYVDKRVDRGIIFNILKNIELETCLIFKPVDRIPRKTPVLIYDFISKCKIKESIFSKRYIDPYCYTNGYTYRETFHMLGLVYEHQRKNRDKYILLNHKAIDCRVRNYFSKFSISPMDEDSIPFDYGSIMLPDAFFLANKRAPTMIPSYFLYKRTMGQDIYPSFIDFKRINKYYCSKNCKKELPCKNGGYTDPQTCNSCKCIFGHTGTFCEYFTNWSPRCHNAVRYSGSAQRTLAGVGLKNCAYMVKSTKGKHIGIKILSGFINSTSGYICSPDSNLEVKYLGDKTTTGARFCGNLKKTYIFSEDEVVYIYFKSKDPKNRFIIQYKSF
;
A
#
# COMPACT_ATOMS: atom_id res chain seq x y z
N MET A 1 5.22 -10.62 35.15
CA MET A 1 4.84 -9.59 34.16
C MET A 1 6.08 -9.00 33.50
N ASP A 2 7.00 -8.44 34.27
CA ASP A 2 8.17 -7.70 33.77
C ASP A 2 9.08 -8.45 32.80
N VAL A 3 9.46 -9.69 33.15
CA VAL A 3 10.38 -10.54 32.36
C VAL A 3 9.97 -10.68 30.89
N ILE A 4 8.66 -10.70 30.63
CA ILE A 4 8.11 -10.83 29.27
C ILE A 4 7.67 -9.46 28.74
N GLY A 5 7.07 -8.63 29.61
CA GLY A 5 6.46 -7.38 29.20
C GLY A 5 7.46 -6.32 28.77
N ILE A 6 8.59 -6.15 29.47
CA ILE A 6 9.59 -5.12 29.15
C ILE A 6 10.28 -5.41 27.80
N PRO A 7 10.80 -6.63 27.53
CA PRO A 7 11.36 -6.92 26.21
C PRO A 7 10.33 -6.75 25.09
N LEU A 8 9.09 -7.20 25.31
CA LEU A 8 8.02 -7.08 24.34
C LEU A 8 7.68 -5.61 24.03
N SER A 9 7.68 -4.75 25.05
CA SER A 9 7.41 -3.32 24.87
C SER A 9 8.50 -2.59 24.11
N ILE A 10 9.77 -2.85 24.44
CA ILE A 10 10.91 -2.31 23.68
C ILE A 10 10.85 -2.81 22.22
N MET A 11 10.56 -4.09 22.01
CA MET A 11 10.43 -4.65 20.67
C MET A 11 9.28 -4.00 19.88
N MET A 12 8.14 -3.76 20.53
CA MET A 12 6.98 -3.12 19.92
C MET A 12 7.25 -1.65 19.59
N PHE A 13 7.91 -0.92 20.49
CA PHE A 13 8.36 0.46 20.26
C PHE A 13 9.22 0.58 19.00
N ILE A 14 10.26 -0.25 18.88
CA ILE A 14 11.15 -0.27 17.70
C ILE A 14 10.38 -0.59 16.42
N PHE A 15 9.45 -1.54 16.48
CA PHE A 15 8.62 -1.92 15.34
C PHE A 15 7.69 -0.78 14.89
N ILE A 16 7.03 -0.09 15.82
CA ILE A 16 6.15 1.05 15.52
C ILE A 16 6.97 2.21 14.94
N ALA A 17 8.12 2.55 15.56
CA ALA A 17 9.02 3.59 15.07
C ALA A 17 9.47 3.31 13.64
N TYR A 18 9.91 2.08 13.36
CA TYR A 18 10.31 1.67 12.02
C TYR A 18 9.15 1.75 11.01
N SER A 19 7.95 1.30 11.40
CA SER A 19 6.78 1.28 10.53
C SER A 19 6.30 2.70 10.19
N LEU A 20 6.38 3.64 11.14
CA LEU A 20 6.12 5.06 10.93
C LEU A 20 7.12 5.69 9.96
N ILE A 21 8.42 5.41 10.12
CA ILE A 21 9.48 5.89 9.22
C ILE A 21 9.23 5.39 7.79
N LYS A 22 8.81 4.14 7.63
CA LYS A 22 8.50 3.53 6.33
C LYS A 22 7.13 3.93 5.75
N LYS A 23 6.33 4.72 6.46
CA LYS A 23 4.97 5.12 6.08
C LYS A 23 4.09 3.90 5.75
N ASP A 24 4.17 2.86 6.57
CA ASP A 24 3.31 1.69 6.42
C ASP A 24 1.83 2.11 6.52
N SER A 25 1.03 1.76 5.51
CA SER A 25 -0.40 2.08 5.44
C SER A 25 -1.21 1.62 6.66
N GLU A 26 -0.74 0.60 7.38
CA GLU A 26 -1.39 0.13 8.60
C GLU A 26 -1.02 0.94 9.83
N ILE A 27 0.26 1.29 9.97
CA ILE A 27 0.85 2.01 11.11
C ILE A 27 1.27 3.39 10.60
N SER A 28 0.27 4.17 10.19
CA SER A 28 0.42 5.55 9.77
C SER A 28 -0.67 6.41 10.40
N GLY A 29 -0.31 7.64 10.77
CA GLY A 29 -1.25 8.64 11.28
C GLY A 29 -0.76 9.27 12.57
N SER A 30 -1.43 10.36 12.97
CA SER A 30 -1.16 11.10 14.21
C SER A 30 -1.24 10.21 15.45
N PHE A 31 -2.15 9.23 15.47
CA PHE A 31 -2.32 8.32 16.59
C PHE A 31 -1.07 7.51 16.90
N TYR A 32 -0.48 6.84 15.90
CA TYR A 32 0.73 6.05 16.12
C TYR A 32 1.94 6.93 16.45
N PHE A 33 1.97 8.16 15.96
CA PHE A 33 3.01 9.12 16.31
C PHE A 33 2.94 9.55 17.79
N GLN A 34 1.74 9.86 18.28
CA GLN A 34 1.50 10.15 19.70
C GLN A 34 1.71 8.90 20.57
N LEU A 35 1.29 7.73 20.10
CA LEU A 35 1.50 6.46 20.78
C LEU A 35 2.99 6.20 20.98
N LEU A 36 3.82 6.45 19.96
CA LEU A 36 5.26 6.29 20.06
C LEU A 36 5.85 7.23 21.13
N SER A 37 5.39 8.48 21.21
CA SER A 37 5.80 9.41 22.27
C SER A 37 5.40 8.90 23.65
N ASN A 38 4.16 8.44 23.82
CA ASN A 38 3.71 7.88 25.10
C ASN A 38 4.50 6.62 25.48
N SER A 39 4.73 5.71 24.54
CA SER A 39 5.54 4.50 24.79
C SER A 39 6.97 4.82 25.20
N LEU A 40 7.53 5.94 24.72
CA LEU A 40 8.84 6.42 25.20
C LEU A 40 8.76 6.91 26.66
N SER A 41 7.69 7.63 27.03
CA SER A 41 7.42 8.00 28.43
C SER A 41 7.21 6.79 29.32
N ASP A 42 6.53 5.74 28.84
CA ASP A 42 6.33 4.48 29.57
C ASP A 42 7.67 3.78 29.88
N ILE A 43 8.57 3.67 28.88
CA ILE A 43 9.90 3.08 29.05
C ILE A 43 10.75 3.93 30.01
N PHE A 44 10.71 5.26 29.85
CA PHE A 44 11.42 6.20 30.70
C PHE A 44 10.99 6.09 32.16
N PHE A 45 9.68 6.10 32.42
CA PHE A 45 9.12 5.98 33.76
C PHE A 45 9.50 4.64 34.41
N LEU A 46 9.37 3.53 33.68
CA LEU A 46 9.79 2.21 34.17
C LEU A 46 11.26 2.19 34.57
N PHE A 47 12.16 2.77 33.77
CA PHE A 47 13.59 2.82 34.09
C PHE A 47 13.85 3.45 35.47
N PHE A 48 13.27 4.62 35.74
CA PHE A 48 13.44 5.28 37.03
C PHE A 48 12.69 4.60 38.17
N ALA A 49 11.50 4.03 37.91
CA ALA A 49 10.75 3.24 38.89
C ALA A 49 11.53 1.99 39.33
N TYR A 50 12.25 1.34 38.42
CA TYR A 50 13.14 0.23 38.77
C TYR A 50 14.26 0.66 39.70
N PHE A 51 14.92 1.76 39.37
CA PHE A 51 16.06 2.25 40.15
C PHE A 51 15.66 2.75 41.54
N ILE A 52 14.53 3.44 41.67
CA ILE A 52 14.12 4.09 42.93
C ILE A 52 13.26 3.19 43.81
N VAL A 53 12.36 2.42 43.20
CA VAL A 53 11.35 1.65 43.94
C VAL A 53 11.67 0.17 43.89
N ARG A 54 11.76 -0.44 42.70
CA ARG A 54 11.69 -1.90 42.58
C ARG A 54 12.93 -2.64 43.03
N ILE A 55 14.12 -2.24 42.57
CA ILE A 55 15.38 -2.90 42.94
C ILE A 55 15.58 -2.86 44.48
N PRO A 56 15.41 -1.70 45.15
CA PRO A 56 15.42 -1.61 46.61
C PRO A 56 14.32 -2.44 47.31
N LEU A 57 13.10 -2.42 46.77
CA LEU A 57 11.96 -3.16 47.33
C LEU A 57 12.19 -4.67 47.32
N PHE A 58 12.85 -5.22 46.29
CA PHE A 58 13.16 -6.65 46.19
C PHE A 58 14.44 -7.06 46.92
N GLY A 59 15.10 -6.13 47.63
CA GLY A 59 16.32 -6.40 48.39
C GLY A 59 17.58 -6.58 47.54
N ILE A 60 17.53 -6.22 46.25
CA ILE A 60 18.63 -6.42 45.32
C ILE A 60 19.60 -5.24 45.45
N PHE A 61 20.90 -5.51 45.65
CA PHE A 61 21.94 -4.48 45.82
C PHE A 61 21.75 -3.53 47.03
N ASN A 62 21.02 -3.93 48.07
CA ASN A 62 20.78 -3.08 49.25
C ASN A 62 22.06 -2.47 49.85
N GLU A 63 23.13 -3.26 49.96
CA GLU A 63 24.43 -2.77 50.46
C GLU A 63 25.00 -1.65 49.60
N TRP A 64 24.86 -1.74 48.27
CA TRP A 64 25.32 -0.71 47.36
C TRP A 64 24.51 0.59 47.53
N TYR A 65 23.18 0.48 47.61
CA TYR A 65 22.32 1.64 47.86
C TYR A 65 22.67 2.32 49.19
N LEU A 66 22.85 1.56 50.26
CA LEU A 66 23.25 2.07 51.57
C LEU A 66 24.65 2.70 51.55
N LYS A 67 25.59 2.14 50.79
CA LYS A 67 26.95 2.67 50.66
C LYS A 67 27.00 4.06 50.02
N GLN A 68 26.07 4.39 49.13
CA GLN A 68 26.02 5.71 48.48
C GLN A 68 25.62 6.83 49.46
N LYS A 69 24.93 6.52 50.57
CA LYS A 69 24.38 7.44 51.60
C LYS A 69 23.35 8.46 51.10
N VAL A 70 23.59 9.14 49.98
CA VAL A 70 22.72 10.20 49.43
C VAL A 70 22.72 10.12 47.91
N PHE A 71 21.53 10.22 47.31
CA PHE A 71 21.34 10.36 45.87
C PHE A 71 20.77 11.75 45.52
N PRO A 72 21.01 12.28 44.31
CA PRO A 72 20.39 13.52 43.84
C PRO A 72 18.86 13.47 43.83
N GLY A 73 18.20 14.50 44.37
CA GLY A 73 16.74 14.63 44.42
C GLY A 73 16.05 14.53 43.06
N ILE A 74 16.71 15.00 42.00
CA ILE A 74 16.21 14.94 40.63
C ILE A 74 15.86 13.52 40.17
N LEU A 75 16.52 12.49 40.72
CA LEU A 75 16.19 11.10 40.43
C LEU A 75 14.74 10.79 40.83
N TYR A 76 14.35 11.18 42.05
CA TYR A 76 12.97 11.06 42.52
C TYR A 76 12.02 11.97 41.71
N GLY A 77 12.50 13.12 41.25
CA GLY A 77 11.77 13.97 40.32
C GLY A 77 11.38 13.26 39.02
N PHE A 78 12.25 12.39 38.49
CA PHE A 78 12.01 11.70 37.22
C PHE A 78 10.88 10.66 37.29
N THR A 79 10.63 10.02 38.44
CA THR A 79 9.48 9.11 38.57
C THR A 79 8.16 9.88 38.49
N ILE A 80 8.09 11.04 39.13
CA ILE A 80 6.89 11.90 39.11
C ILE A 80 6.72 12.60 37.75
N TYR A 81 7.83 13.03 37.16
CA TYR A 81 7.85 13.49 35.78
C TYR A 81 7.27 12.44 34.83
N GLY A 82 7.73 11.19 34.94
CA GLY A 82 7.33 10.09 34.08
C GLY A 82 5.83 9.78 34.17
N SER A 83 5.28 9.70 35.38
CA SER A 83 3.86 9.43 35.58
C SER A 83 2.96 10.55 35.02
N MET A 84 3.34 11.82 35.21
CA MET A 84 2.63 12.95 34.60
C MET A 84 2.74 12.98 33.07
N ALA A 85 3.93 12.69 32.52
CA ALA A 85 4.13 12.63 31.07
C ALA A 85 3.27 11.54 30.41
N ILE A 86 3.13 10.38 31.06
CA ILE A 86 2.23 9.30 30.62
C ILE A 86 0.77 9.77 30.67
N ALA A 87 0.34 10.41 31.76
CA ALA A 87 -1.03 10.90 31.91
C ALA A 87 -1.41 11.93 30.80
N ILE A 88 -0.51 12.87 30.47
CA ILE A 88 -0.72 13.81 29.35
C ILE A 88 -0.72 13.08 28.01
N GLY A 89 0.16 12.09 27.83
CA GLY A 89 0.19 11.25 26.63
C GLY A 89 -1.11 10.48 26.41
N GLN A 90 -1.73 9.97 27.48
CA GLN A 90 -3.05 9.34 27.41
C GLN A 90 -4.15 10.32 27.01
N LEU A 91 -4.15 11.52 27.59
CA LEU A 91 -5.10 12.56 27.21
C LEU A 91 -4.99 12.91 25.71
N ASN A 92 -3.76 13.05 25.19
CA ASN A 92 -3.50 13.28 23.77
C ASN A 92 -4.08 12.16 22.88
N LEU A 93 -3.92 10.90 23.28
CA LEU A 93 -4.46 9.74 22.57
C LEU A 93 -5.99 9.70 22.59
N SER A 94 -6.61 10.03 23.73
CA SER A 94 -8.06 10.15 23.89
C SER A 94 -8.65 11.25 22.99
N ILE A 95 -8.09 12.45 23.02
CA ILE A 95 -8.50 13.59 22.17
C ILE A 95 -8.37 13.20 20.70
N ASN A 96 -7.28 12.54 20.31
CA ASN A 96 -7.06 12.09 18.94
C ASN A 96 -8.18 11.15 18.46
N ARG A 97 -8.60 10.19 19.28
CA ARG A 97 -9.70 9.27 18.94
C ARG A 97 -11.04 10.00 18.83
N LEU A 98 -11.32 10.95 19.73
CA LEU A 98 -12.53 11.75 19.68
C LEU A 98 -12.61 12.58 18.39
N ILE A 99 -11.53 13.29 18.01
CA ILE A 99 -11.51 14.12 16.79
C ILE A 99 -11.74 13.26 15.53
N VAL A 100 -11.16 12.05 15.48
CA VAL A 100 -11.35 11.12 14.35
C VAL A 100 -12.81 10.65 14.26
N LEU A 101 -13.49 10.48 15.39
CA LEU A 101 -14.91 10.13 15.44
C LEU A 101 -15.82 11.32 15.13
N LEU A 102 -15.48 12.53 15.55
CA LEU A 102 -16.25 13.73 15.24
C LEU A 102 -16.23 14.06 13.74
N SER A 103 -15.13 13.76 13.05
CA SER A 103 -15.00 14.05 11.60
C SER A 103 -14.28 12.93 10.83
N PRO A 104 -14.90 11.77 10.59
CA PRO A 104 -14.23 10.60 9.99
C PRO A 104 -13.73 10.81 8.55
N ILE A 105 -14.25 11.84 7.87
CA ILE A 105 -13.89 12.22 6.50
C ILE A 105 -12.82 13.33 6.50
N ASN A 106 -12.94 14.32 7.40
CA ASN A 106 -12.09 15.52 7.42
C ASN A 106 -11.20 15.65 8.66
N TYR A 107 -11.01 14.59 9.46
CA TYR A 107 -10.21 14.66 10.70
C TYR A 107 -8.78 15.16 10.45
N THR A 108 -8.20 14.94 9.27
CA THR A 108 -6.87 15.44 8.90
C THR A 108 -6.80 16.97 8.84
N LYS A 109 -7.93 17.65 8.68
CA LYS A 109 -8.06 19.11 8.74
C LYS A 109 -7.96 19.61 10.18
N TYR A 110 -8.60 18.92 11.12
CA TYR A 110 -8.62 19.31 12.54
C TYR A 110 -7.36 18.84 13.27
N LEU A 111 -7.00 17.58 13.08
CA LEU A 111 -5.82 16.96 13.66
C LEU A 111 -4.65 17.04 12.68
N THR A 112 -4.16 18.26 12.50
CA THR A 112 -3.00 18.51 11.66
C THR A 112 -1.74 17.90 12.27
N LYS A 113 -0.75 17.61 11.42
CA LYS A 113 0.57 17.16 11.89
C LYS A 113 1.20 18.15 12.88
N LYS A 114 0.97 19.46 12.68
CA LYS A 114 1.45 20.52 13.59
C LYS A 114 0.81 20.41 14.97
N LEU A 115 -0.50 20.24 15.04
CA LEU A 115 -1.21 20.06 16.31
C LEU A 115 -0.76 18.79 17.04
N SER A 116 -0.55 17.69 16.32
CA SER A 116 -0.01 16.46 16.90
C SER A 116 1.39 16.62 17.50
N ILE A 117 2.25 17.44 16.88
CA ILE A 117 3.59 17.74 17.40
C ILE A 117 3.49 18.66 18.62
N LEU A 118 2.63 19.68 18.58
CA LEU A 118 2.41 20.58 19.72
C LEU A 118 1.95 19.82 20.97
N MET A 119 0.97 18.91 20.81
CA MET A 119 0.51 18.04 21.89
C MET A 119 1.63 17.19 22.50
N ILE A 120 2.56 16.68 21.67
CA ILE A 120 3.72 15.92 22.14
C ILE A 120 4.72 16.83 22.86
N ILE A 121 4.96 18.05 22.37
CA ILE A 121 5.85 18.99 23.08
C ILE A 121 5.30 19.25 24.48
N LEU A 122 4.00 19.55 24.60
CA LEU A 122 3.33 19.78 25.89
C LEU A 122 3.43 18.57 26.83
N GLN A 123 3.36 17.34 26.30
CA GLN A 123 3.54 16.11 27.07
C GLN A 123 4.88 16.06 27.80
N TRP A 124 5.96 16.54 27.18
CA TRP A 124 7.30 16.50 27.76
C TRP A 124 7.67 17.78 28.51
N THR A 125 7.09 18.93 28.17
CA THR A 125 7.46 20.21 28.81
C THR A 125 6.72 20.46 30.12
N ILE A 126 5.42 20.16 30.21
CA ILE A 126 4.61 20.41 31.41
C ILE A 126 5.21 19.74 32.66
N PRO A 127 5.64 18.46 32.61
CA PRO A 127 6.15 17.80 33.80
C PRO A 127 7.54 18.27 34.26
N ILE A 128 8.28 19.06 33.45
CA ILE A 128 9.65 19.54 33.76
C ILE A 128 9.69 20.29 35.10
N TYR A 129 8.59 20.98 35.45
CA TYR A 129 8.47 21.68 36.73
C TYR A 129 8.81 20.77 37.94
N ASN A 130 8.45 19.49 37.91
CA ASN A 130 8.77 18.55 38.99
C ASN A 130 10.27 18.27 39.13
N LEU A 131 11.04 18.35 38.03
CA LEU A 131 12.49 18.20 38.06
C LEU A 131 13.14 19.42 38.72
N VAL A 132 12.63 20.61 38.42
CA VAL A 132 13.08 21.86 39.06
C VAL A 132 12.82 21.83 40.56
N LEU A 133 11.63 21.37 40.97
CA LEU A 133 11.25 21.24 42.39
C LEU A 133 12.15 20.29 43.19
N THR A 134 12.69 19.26 42.53
CA THR A 134 13.49 18.20 43.17
C THR A 134 14.99 18.38 42.99
N TYR A 135 15.43 19.34 42.18
CA TYR A 135 16.84 19.56 41.82
C TYR A 135 17.77 19.71 43.03
N ASN A 136 17.38 20.55 44.00
CA ASN A 136 18.16 20.84 45.21
C ASN A 136 17.80 19.94 46.41
N LYS A 137 17.09 18.83 46.19
CA LYS A 137 16.70 17.90 47.27
C LYS A 137 17.63 16.69 47.31
N ARG A 138 17.58 15.92 48.39
CA ARG A 138 18.40 14.72 48.59
C ARG A 138 17.50 13.50 48.78
N VAL A 139 17.86 12.37 48.18
CA VAL A 139 17.20 11.08 48.40
C VAL A 139 18.08 10.25 49.32
N ILE A 140 17.50 9.69 50.36
CA ILE A 140 18.18 8.91 51.40
C ILE A 140 17.57 7.50 51.44
N PRO A 141 18.40 6.44 51.36
CA PRO A 141 17.93 5.08 51.56
C PRO A 141 17.59 4.83 53.04
N ARG A 142 16.38 4.38 53.34
CA ARG A 142 15.89 4.06 54.69
C ARG A 142 15.23 2.68 54.70
N TYR A 143 15.48 1.91 55.75
CA TYR A 143 14.70 0.70 55.97
C TYR A 143 13.28 1.05 56.45
N SER A 144 12.30 0.27 56.00
CA SER A 144 10.96 0.28 56.59
C SER A 144 11.01 -0.03 58.09
N LYS A 145 9.95 0.31 58.83
CA LYS A 145 9.88 0.15 60.30
C LYS A 145 10.09 -1.30 60.76
N ASP A 146 9.67 -2.26 59.94
CA ASP A 146 9.83 -3.71 60.12
C ASP A 146 11.17 -4.25 59.57
N LYS A 147 12.05 -3.37 59.06
CA LYS A 147 13.33 -3.68 58.40
C LYS A 147 13.23 -4.67 57.23
N SER A 148 12.03 -4.89 56.69
CA SER A 148 11.80 -5.87 55.63
C SER A 148 12.24 -5.37 54.25
N MET A 149 12.20 -4.06 54.02
CA MET A 149 12.43 -3.45 52.72
C MET A 149 13.24 -2.16 52.81
N LEU A 150 14.07 -1.91 51.80
CA LEU A 150 14.81 -0.66 51.63
C LEU A 150 13.99 0.30 50.76
N LEU A 151 13.76 1.50 51.25
CA LEU A 151 13.01 2.56 50.57
C LEU A 151 13.93 3.74 50.28
N LEU A 152 13.88 4.28 49.06
CA LEU A 152 14.56 5.54 48.72
C LEU A 152 13.57 6.70 48.85
N GLU A 153 13.69 7.47 49.92
CA GLU A 153 12.81 8.59 50.23
C GLU A 153 13.53 9.93 50.08
N LEU A 154 12.81 11.00 49.77
CA LEU A 154 13.37 12.35 49.90
C LEU A 154 13.63 12.66 51.38
N ASP A 155 14.71 13.37 51.65
CA ASP A 155 15.12 13.83 52.99
C ASP A 155 13.97 14.50 53.77
N ASN A 156 13.17 15.30 53.06
CA ASN A 156 11.96 15.92 53.57
C ASN A 156 10.70 15.12 53.18
N ILE A 157 10.23 14.28 54.10
CA ILE A 157 9.02 13.44 53.95
C ILE A 157 7.78 14.31 53.66
N THR A 158 7.63 15.48 54.30
CA THR A 158 6.46 16.35 54.09
C THR A 158 6.42 16.89 52.66
N PHE A 159 7.58 17.23 52.10
CA PHE A 159 7.71 17.66 50.71
C PHE A 159 7.44 16.49 49.75
N MET A 160 7.99 15.30 50.05
CA MET A 160 7.73 14.08 49.29
C MET A 160 6.23 13.79 49.18
N ASN A 161 5.52 13.82 50.30
CA ASN A 161 4.07 13.55 50.34
C ASN A 161 3.25 14.58 49.57
N LYS A 162 3.64 15.87 49.62
CA LYS A 162 3.02 16.91 48.79
C LYS A 162 3.22 16.61 47.30
N LEU A 163 4.43 16.24 46.90
CA LEU A 163 4.76 15.93 45.51
C LEU A 163 3.99 14.70 45.00
N ILE A 164 3.90 13.65 45.80
CA ILE A 164 3.07 12.45 45.51
C ILE A 164 1.59 12.85 45.40
N PHE A 165 1.06 13.65 46.34
CA PHE A 165 -0.32 14.10 46.31
C PHE A 165 -0.65 14.85 45.02
N TYR A 166 0.21 15.78 44.60
CA TYR A 166 0.02 16.50 43.32
C TYR A 166 0.04 15.56 42.11
N ALA A 167 0.94 14.57 42.09
CA ALA A 167 0.99 13.59 41.01
C ALA A 167 -0.28 12.72 40.96
N VAL A 168 -0.78 12.28 42.12
CA VAL A 168 -2.01 11.50 42.25
C VAL A 168 -3.22 12.32 41.82
N ALA A 169 -3.36 13.56 42.31
CA ALA A 169 -4.45 14.47 41.93
C ALA A 169 -4.46 14.76 40.42
N PHE A 170 -3.28 14.95 39.83
CA PHE A 170 -3.12 15.11 38.37
C PHE A 170 -3.54 13.85 37.61
N GLY A 171 -3.15 12.67 38.09
CA GLY A 171 -3.56 11.37 37.54
C GLY A 171 -5.08 11.16 37.57
N PHE A 172 -5.77 11.55 38.64
CA PHE A 172 -7.23 11.52 38.71
C PHE A 172 -7.88 12.52 37.75
N GLY A 173 -7.43 13.78 37.73
CA GLY A 173 -7.99 14.79 36.84
C GLY A 173 -7.89 14.40 35.37
N THR A 174 -6.72 13.92 34.96
CA THR A 174 -6.50 13.42 33.58
C THR A 174 -7.33 12.18 33.27
N SER A 175 -7.41 11.24 34.21
CA SER A 175 -8.26 10.04 34.08
C SER A 175 -9.73 10.38 33.92
N ALA A 176 -10.28 11.29 34.73
CA ALA A 176 -11.67 11.73 34.65
C ALA A 176 -11.99 12.34 33.29
N ILE A 177 -11.11 13.22 32.78
CA ILE A 177 -11.25 13.80 31.43
C ILE A 177 -11.21 12.71 30.36
N CYS A 178 -10.28 11.75 30.45
CA CYS A 178 -10.19 10.64 29.51
C CYS A 178 -11.43 9.74 29.53
N ILE A 179 -12.02 9.47 30.70
CA ILE A 179 -13.26 8.70 30.84
C ILE A 179 -14.41 9.42 30.13
N ILE A 180 -14.59 10.72 30.36
CA ILE A 180 -15.64 11.53 29.70
C ILE A 180 -15.46 11.47 28.18
N ILE A 181 -14.23 11.68 27.69
CA ILE A 181 -13.90 11.58 26.26
C ILE A 181 -14.17 10.17 25.72
N GLY A 182 -13.83 9.13 26.48
CA GLY A 182 -14.03 7.72 26.13
C GLY A 182 -15.51 7.36 25.99
N ILE A 183 -16.34 7.75 26.95
CA ILE A 183 -17.80 7.56 26.92
C ILE A 183 -18.39 8.27 25.70
N TRP A 184 -18.03 9.53 25.47
CA TRP A 184 -18.50 10.28 24.31
C TRP A 184 -18.07 9.64 22.99
N SER A 185 -16.84 9.15 22.92
CA SER A 185 -16.31 8.43 21.76
C SER A 185 -17.08 7.13 21.46
N ILE A 186 -17.46 6.36 22.49
CA ILE A 186 -18.28 5.14 22.33
C ILE A 186 -19.67 5.49 21.78
N ILE A 187 -20.30 6.54 22.31
CA ILE A 187 -21.62 7.02 21.85
C ILE A 187 -21.55 7.42 20.38
N LEU A 188 -20.53 8.21 20.00
CA LEU A 188 -20.29 8.63 18.61
C LEU A 188 -20.02 7.44 17.69
N TYR A 189 -19.20 6.47 18.10
CA TYR A 189 -18.91 5.26 17.33
C TYR A 189 -20.19 4.46 17.05
N LYS A 190 -21.04 4.24 18.06
CA LYS A 190 -22.33 3.56 17.90
C LYS A 190 -23.24 4.32 16.92
N LYS A 191 -23.27 5.64 16.96
CA LYS A 191 -24.05 6.49 16.04
C LYS A 191 -23.52 6.42 14.59
N LEU A 192 -22.20 6.38 14.39
CA LEU A 192 -21.56 6.26 13.07
C LEU A 192 -21.70 4.89 12.44
N ASN A 193 -21.56 3.81 13.22
CA ASN A 193 -21.61 2.44 12.71
C ASN A 193 -23.00 2.08 12.17
N LYS A 194 -24.07 2.71 12.68
CA LYS A 194 -25.43 2.55 12.13
C LYS A 194 -25.58 3.18 10.74
N ASN A 195 -24.84 4.26 10.42
CA ASN A 195 -25.18 5.11 9.28
C ASN A 195 -24.09 5.22 8.17
N TYR A 196 -22.80 4.98 8.44
CA TYR A 196 -21.74 5.47 7.52
C TYR A 196 -20.53 4.55 7.25
N LEU A 197 -20.24 3.55 8.09
CA LEU A 197 -19.02 2.73 7.94
C LEU A 197 -19.26 1.47 7.07
N LYS A 198 -19.42 1.64 5.75
CA LYS A 198 -19.50 0.49 4.80
C LYS A 198 -18.19 -0.30 4.68
N ASP A 199 -17.04 0.32 4.99
CA ASP A 199 -15.76 -0.39 5.02
C ASP A 199 -15.53 -1.07 6.39
N LYS A 200 -15.87 -2.37 6.45
CA LYS A 200 -15.67 -3.23 7.63
C LYS A 200 -14.24 -3.16 8.17
N LYS A 201 -13.24 -2.97 7.30
CA LYS A 201 -11.82 -2.92 7.68
C LYS A 201 -11.46 -1.61 8.39
N LYS A 202 -11.99 -0.48 7.92
CA LYS A 202 -11.80 0.84 8.56
C LYS A 202 -12.54 0.91 9.90
N SER A 203 -13.76 0.36 9.97
CA SER A 203 -14.54 0.25 11.20
C SER A 203 -13.83 -0.59 12.28
N GLN A 204 -13.36 -1.78 11.91
CA GLN A 204 -12.59 -2.65 12.82
C GLN A 204 -11.32 -1.96 13.35
N LYS A 205 -10.55 -1.29 12.47
CA LYS A 205 -9.35 -0.55 12.89
C LYS A 205 -9.69 0.57 13.87
N LEU A 206 -10.79 1.29 13.65
CA LEU A 206 -11.23 2.39 14.51
C LEU A 206 -11.65 1.89 15.90
N MET A 207 -12.45 0.83 15.95
CA MET A 207 -12.87 0.17 17.20
C MET A 207 -11.68 -0.32 18.01
N LEU A 208 -10.68 -0.89 17.34
CA LEU A 208 -9.47 -1.40 17.99
C LEU A 208 -8.69 -0.36 18.77
N LEU A 209 -8.48 0.79 18.12
CA LEU A 209 -7.72 1.89 18.71
C LEU A 209 -8.53 2.59 19.80
N LEU A 210 -9.86 2.50 19.76
CA LEU A 210 -10.73 2.96 20.84
C LEU A 210 -10.63 2.03 22.06
N ILE A 211 -10.67 0.70 21.86
CA ILE A 211 -10.47 -0.28 22.93
C ILE A 211 -9.11 -0.07 23.62
N TYR A 212 -8.06 0.17 22.84
CA TYR A 212 -6.74 0.49 23.37
C TYR A 212 -6.78 1.67 24.36
N VAL A 213 -7.38 2.81 23.96
CA VAL A 213 -7.45 4.00 24.81
C VAL A 213 -8.26 3.73 26.08
N ILE A 214 -9.34 2.95 25.98
CA ILE A 214 -10.18 2.59 27.13
C ILE A 214 -9.39 1.75 28.15
N VAL A 215 -8.70 0.70 27.70
CA VAL A 215 -7.91 -0.17 28.59
C VAL A 215 -6.77 0.62 29.24
N GLN A 216 -6.14 1.52 28.49
CA GLN A 216 -5.05 2.34 28.99
C GLN A 216 -5.54 3.39 30.00
N THR A 217 -6.71 3.97 29.77
CA THR A 217 -7.38 4.87 30.74
C THR A 217 -7.73 4.11 32.02
N ALA A 218 -8.26 2.89 31.92
CA ALA A 218 -8.55 2.03 33.07
C ALA A 218 -7.28 1.68 33.88
N SER A 219 -6.15 1.51 33.18
CA SER A 219 -4.86 1.26 33.83
C SER A 219 -4.34 2.50 34.57
N LEU A 220 -4.51 3.69 34.00
CA LEU A 220 -4.14 4.97 34.64
C LEU A 220 -5.03 5.27 35.85
N THR A 221 -6.32 5.00 35.74
CA THR A 221 -7.25 5.13 36.87
C THR A 221 -6.87 4.18 38.00
N PHE A 222 -6.49 2.94 37.67
CA PHE A 222 -6.08 1.96 38.67
C PHE A 222 -4.81 2.40 39.40
N LEU A 223 -3.80 2.90 38.68
CA LEU A 223 -2.59 3.47 39.29
C LEU A 223 -2.93 4.66 40.21
N SER A 224 -3.85 5.51 39.79
CA SER A 224 -4.26 6.69 40.58
C SER A 224 -4.99 6.28 41.87
N ILE A 225 -5.86 5.25 41.80
CA ILE A 225 -6.53 4.66 42.97
C ILE A 225 -5.51 4.06 43.95
N VAL A 226 -4.55 3.27 43.46
CA VAL A 226 -3.51 2.70 44.33
C VAL A 226 -2.67 3.80 44.98
N GLY A 227 -2.31 4.85 44.23
CA GLY A 227 -1.61 6.02 44.77
C GLY A 227 -2.41 6.79 45.83
N LEU A 228 -3.74 6.90 45.67
CA LEU A 228 -4.61 7.51 46.68
C LEU A 228 -4.68 6.67 47.95
N ILE A 229 -4.81 5.34 47.81
CA ILE A 229 -4.80 4.41 48.94
C ILE A 229 -3.49 4.53 49.70
N GLN A 230 -2.36 4.62 49.00
CA GLN A 230 -1.06 4.80 49.63
C GLN A 230 -0.98 6.11 50.41
N PHE A 231 -1.42 7.22 49.82
CA PHE A 231 -1.44 8.53 50.47
C PHE A 231 -2.39 8.57 51.68
N SER A 232 -3.61 8.06 51.53
CA SER A 232 -4.61 8.04 52.61
C SER A 232 -4.18 7.12 53.75
N SER A 233 -3.62 5.94 53.43
CA SER A 233 -3.13 5.00 54.45
C SER A 233 -1.98 5.61 55.27
N PHE A 234 -1.11 6.41 54.64
CA PHE A 234 -0.10 7.17 55.35
C PHE A 234 -0.71 8.25 56.26
N ALA A 235 -1.67 9.03 55.75
CA ALA A 235 -2.35 10.09 56.49
C ALA A 235 -3.13 9.57 57.71
N PHE A 236 -3.83 8.43 57.56
CA PHE A 236 -4.62 7.79 58.61
C PHE A 236 -3.81 6.80 59.48
N LYS A 237 -2.49 6.67 59.25
CA LYS A 237 -1.61 5.72 59.95
C LYS A 237 -2.07 4.25 59.85
N ASN A 238 -2.78 3.88 58.79
CA ASN A 238 -3.21 2.50 58.55
C ASN A 238 -2.07 1.70 57.90
N THR A 239 -1.32 0.95 58.73
CA THR A 239 -0.13 0.20 58.30
C THR A 239 -0.46 -0.90 57.30
N LEU A 240 -1.55 -1.65 57.49
CA LEU A 240 -1.95 -2.74 56.61
C LEU A 240 -2.25 -2.23 55.19
N ALA A 241 -3.09 -1.20 55.09
CA ALA A 241 -3.46 -0.61 53.81
C ALA A 241 -2.26 0.04 53.10
N TYR A 242 -1.34 0.64 53.86
CA TYR A 242 -0.09 1.19 53.33
C TYR A 242 0.79 0.07 52.75
N THR A 243 1.01 -1.03 53.48
CA THR A 243 1.80 -2.18 52.99
C THR A 243 1.19 -2.79 51.72
N ILE A 244 -0.13 -3.01 51.70
CA ILE A 244 -0.83 -3.53 50.50
C ILE A 244 -0.62 -2.58 49.31
N SER A 245 -0.75 -1.26 49.54
CA SER A 245 -0.59 -0.27 48.47
C SER A 245 0.82 -0.27 47.87
N ILE A 246 1.87 -0.46 48.69
CA ILE A 246 3.27 -0.55 48.23
C ILE A 246 3.45 -1.74 47.27
N TYR A 247 2.90 -2.91 47.57
CA TYR A 247 3.00 -4.07 46.68
C TYR A 247 2.08 -3.96 45.45
N ALA A 248 0.93 -3.30 45.58
CA ALA A 248 0.00 -3.09 44.47
C ALA A 248 0.54 -2.06 43.46
N TYR A 249 1.34 -1.08 43.89
CA TYR A 249 1.78 0.02 43.05
C TYR A 249 2.63 -0.45 41.84
N PRO A 250 3.68 -1.28 41.99
CA PRO A 250 4.42 -1.83 40.84
C PRO A 250 3.56 -2.66 39.87
N VAL A 251 2.51 -3.33 40.37
CA VAL A 251 1.57 -4.07 39.54
C VAL A 251 0.73 -3.11 38.70
N ALA A 252 0.24 -2.02 39.30
CA ALA A 252 -0.50 -0.98 38.61
C ALA A 252 0.36 -0.25 37.56
N GLU A 253 1.61 0.06 37.89
CA GLU A 253 2.59 0.62 36.94
C GLU A 253 2.81 -0.30 35.75
N ASN A 254 2.99 -1.60 35.99
CA ASN A 254 3.18 -2.59 34.94
C ASN A 254 1.98 -2.71 34.02
N LEU A 255 0.78 -2.69 34.60
CA LEU A 255 -0.46 -2.72 33.82
C LEU A 255 -0.56 -1.48 32.92
N LEU A 256 -0.19 -0.30 33.43
CA LEU A 256 -0.15 0.92 32.64
C LEU A 256 0.92 0.88 31.54
N CYS A 257 2.17 0.56 31.88
CA CYS A 257 3.30 0.76 30.96
C CYS A 257 3.51 -0.40 29.97
N LEU A 258 3.08 -1.62 30.31
CA LEU A 258 3.38 -2.82 29.51
C LEU A 258 2.17 -3.35 28.74
N SER A 259 0.94 -2.99 29.13
CA SER A 259 -0.27 -3.55 28.50
C SER A 259 -0.41 -3.19 27.03
N TYR A 260 0.08 -2.03 26.57
CA TYR A 260 -0.07 -1.58 25.18
C TYR A 260 0.45 -2.60 24.16
N SER A 261 1.56 -3.26 24.50
CA SER A 261 2.20 -4.22 23.59
C SER A 261 1.39 -5.49 23.46
N PHE A 262 0.80 -5.94 24.56
CA PHE A 262 -0.14 -7.06 24.57
C PHE A 262 -1.42 -6.68 23.83
N ILE A 263 -2.00 -5.50 24.10
CA ILE A 263 -3.23 -5.03 23.45
C ILE A 263 -3.04 -4.99 21.94
N LEU A 264 -1.98 -4.37 21.42
CA LEU A 264 -1.74 -4.31 19.97
C LEU A 264 -1.54 -5.69 19.33
N CYS A 265 -0.83 -6.60 20.01
CA CYS A 265 -0.64 -7.98 19.54
C CYS A 265 -1.92 -8.82 19.56
N PHE A 266 -2.75 -8.70 20.60
CA PHE A 266 -3.97 -9.50 20.72
C PHE A 266 -5.10 -8.98 19.83
N THR A 267 -5.25 -7.66 19.77
CA THR A 267 -6.38 -7.05 19.10
C THR A 267 -6.20 -7.02 17.57
N ASN A 268 -4.99 -6.83 17.06
CA ASN A 268 -4.76 -6.68 15.61
C ASN A 268 -3.94 -7.83 15.01
N LYS A 269 -4.61 -8.78 14.34
CA LYS A 269 -3.94 -9.91 13.65
C LYS A 269 -2.89 -9.45 12.64
N LYS A 270 -3.10 -8.31 11.96
CA LYS A 270 -2.22 -7.80 10.90
C LYS A 270 -0.97 -7.13 11.48
N ILE A 271 -1.14 -6.30 12.51
CA ILE A 271 -0.01 -5.74 13.27
C ILE A 271 0.79 -6.88 13.90
N ARG A 272 0.14 -7.86 14.54
CA ARG A 272 0.82 -9.05 15.10
C ARG A 272 1.65 -9.78 14.05
N LEU A 273 1.08 -10.04 12.87
CA LEU A 273 1.81 -10.69 11.77
C LEU A 273 3.00 -9.84 11.30
N ASN A 274 2.80 -8.53 11.10
CA ASN A 274 3.85 -7.62 10.65
C ASN A 274 4.96 -7.45 11.71
N PHE A 275 4.60 -7.46 12.99
CA PHE A 275 5.52 -7.44 14.13
C PHE A 275 6.39 -8.69 14.15
N TYR A 276 5.79 -9.88 14.04
CA TYR A 276 6.55 -11.12 13.94
C TYR A 276 7.41 -11.17 12.69
N LEU A 277 6.90 -10.77 11.52
CA LEU A 277 7.67 -10.71 10.27
C LEU A 277 8.84 -9.71 10.36
N PHE A 278 8.68 -8.61 11.08
CA PHE A 278 9.74 -7.62 11.28
C PHE A 278 10.90 -8.19 12.10
N TRP A 279 10.59 -8.82 13.24
CA TRP A 279 11.61 -9.39 14.12
C TRP A 279 12.20 -10.69 13.58
N LEU A 280 11.38 -11.59 13.01
CA LEU A 280 11.87 -12.79 12.34
C LEU A 280 12.73 -12.43 11.12
N GLY A 281 12.33 -11.43 10.32
CA GLY A 281 13.13 -10.98 9.17
C GLY A 281 14.50 -10.44 9.58
N LYS A 282 14.60 -9.80 10.75
CA LYS A 282 15.88 -9.33 11.31
C LYS A 282 16.72 -10.45 11.93
N ILE A 283 16.09 -11.36 12.69
CA ILE A 283 16.80 -12.47 13.36
C ILE A 283 17.30 -13.49 12.34
N PHE A 284 16.48 -13.79 11.33
CA PHE A 284 16.74 -14.90 10.42
C PHE A 284 17.33 -14.50 9.07
N ASN A 285 17.60 -13.21 8.82
CA ASN A 285 18.13 -12.69 7.55
C ASN A 285 17.43 -13.28 6.30
N HIS A 286 16.18 -13.71 6.49
CA HIS A 286 15.38 -14.42 5.51
C HIS A 286 14.46 -13.44 4.83
N ASN A 287 14.17 -13.71 3.55
CA ASN A 287 13.23 -12.89 2.80
C ASN A 287 11.89 -12.86 3.56
N LYS A 288 11.28 -11.68 3.70
CA LYS A 288 9.95 -11.48 4.28
C LYS A 288 8.90 -12.47 3.72
N GLU A 289 9.13 -13.02 2.53
CA GLU A 289 8.28 -14.01 1.87
C GLU A 289 8.52 -15.46 2.33
N GLU A 290 9.75 -15.87 2.66
CA GLU A 290 10.04 -17.22 3.18
C GLU A 290 9.45 -17.41 4.59
N ILE A 291 9.54 -16.38 5.43
CA ILE A 291 8.95 -16.40 6.77
C ILE A 291 7.42 -16.43 6.70
N LYS A 292 6.85 -15.76 5.70
CA LYS A 292 5.40 -15.77 5.43
C LYS A 292 4.93 -17.15 4.97
N TYR A 293 5.77 -17.86 4.20
CA TYR A 293 5.54 -19.24 3.77
C TYR A 293 5.55 -20.21 4.96
N ILE A 294 6.51 -20.07 5.89
CA ILE A 294 6.60 -20.90 7.12
C ILE A 294 5.38 -20.69 8.03
N PHE A 295 4.88 -19.46 8.16
CA PHE A 295 3.67 -19.17 8.96
C PHE A 295 2.37 -19.61 8.29
N LEU A 296 2.30 -19.64 6.96
CA LEU A 296 1.14 -20.16 6.22
C LEU A 296 1.05 -21.69 6.30
N ILE A 297 2.18 -22.40 6.24
CA ILE A 297 2.25 -23.86 6.36
C ILE A 297 1.91 -24.35 7.79
N LYS A 298 2.19 -23.56 8.83
CA LYS A 298 1.81 -23.91 10.23
C LYS A 298 0.35 -23.60 10.59
N SER A 299 -0.42 -22.96 9.70
CA SER A 299 -1.84 -22.65 9.94
C SER A 299 -2.82 -23.73 9.49
N SER A 300 -2.32 -24.86 8.97
CA SER A 300 -3.10 -26.02 8.49
C SER A 300 -2.99 -27.27 9.38
N LEU A 301 -2.51 -27.14 10.62
CA LEU A 301 -2.48 -28.25 11.60
C LEU A 301 -3.47 -27.98 12.75
N PRO A 302 -4.22 -29.00 13.20
CA PRO A 302 -5.27 -28.85 14.21
C PRO A 302 -4.70 -28.44 15.58
N GLN A 303 -5.51 -27.67 16.31
CA GLN A 303 -5.24 -26.95 17.58
C GLN A 303 -4.93 -27.81 18.83
N LYS A 304 -4.40 -29.03 18.70
CA LYS A 304 -3.95 -29.84 19.84
C LYS A 304 -2.42 -29.84 19.92
N ASN A 305 -1.88 -29.34 21.04
CA ASN A 305 -0.46 -29.25 21.44
C ASN A 305 0.20 -27.86 21.29
N VAL A 306 -0.28 -26.91 22.10
CA VAL A 306 0.33 -25.60 22.37
C VAL A 306 1.52 -25.67 23.34
N LYS A 307 2.05 -26.86 23.68
CA LYS A 307 3.02 -27.00 24.79
C LYS A 307 4.52 -26.95 24.46
N ASN A 308 5.00 -26.99 23.21
CA ASN A 308 6.44 -27.16 22.91
C ASN A 308 7.13 -26.06 22.06
N ILE A 309 6.64 -24.82 22.07
CA ILE A 309 7.21 -23.74 21.23
C ILE A 309 8.61 -23.27 21.72
N PHE A 310 9.02 -23.60 22.95
CA PHE A 310 10.34 -23.23 23.50
C PHE A 310 11.49 -24.17 23.09
N ALA A 311 11.22 -25.44 22.73
CA ALA A 311 12.25 -26.43 22.40
C ALA A 311 12.84 -26.30 20.98
N ILE A 312 12.19 -25.54 20.10
CA ILE A 312 12.62 -25.35 18.70
C ILE A 312 13.65 -24.21 18.57
N PHE A 313 13.73 -23.31 19.56
CA PHE A 313 14.61 -22.14 19.52
C PHE A 313 16.09 -22.44 19.77
N THR A 314 16.41 -23.55 20.44
CA THR A 314 17.80 -23.93 20.78
C THR A 314 18.51 -24.71 19.68
N ASN A 315 17.77 -25.46 18.85
CA ASN A 315 18.37 -26.41 17.91
C ASN A 315 18.75 -25.86 16.51
N PHE A 316 18.47 -24.59 16.19
CA PHE A 316 18.69 -24.06 14.83
C PHE A 316 19.89 -23.10 14.67
N VAL A 317 20.68 -22.91 15.73
CA VAL A 317 21.85 -22.01 15.77
C VAL A 317 23.06 -22.51 14.96
N TYR A 318 23.01 -23.73 14.39
CA TYR A 318 24.23 -24.41 13.93
C TYR A 318 24.60 -24.34 12.43
N LYS A 319 23.93 -23.57 11.56
CA LYS A 319 24.35 -23.49 10.13
C LYS A 319 24.27 -22.08 9.53
N LYS A 320 25.45 -21.55 9.19
CA LYS A 320 25.83 -20.15 8.90
C LYS A 320 26.24 -19.97 7.43
N LYS A 321 26.00 -18.76 6.89
CA LYS A 321 26.86 -17.94 5.98
C LYS A 321 27.36 -18.47 4.62
N LYS A 322 27.11 -17.67 3.55
CA LYS A 322 28.02 -17.15 2.47
C LYS A 322 27.12 -16.75 1.26
N ILE A 323 27.19 -15.64 0.51
CA ILE A 323 28.22 -14.62 0.15
C ILE A 323 27.52 -13.43 -0.57
N TYR A 324 28.09 -12.22 -0.46
CA TYR A 324 27.79 -10.98 -1.20
C TYR A 324 29.00 -10.60 -2.10
N ASN A 325 28.76 -9.80 -3.16
CA ASN A 325 29.63 -8.87 -3.90
C ASN A 325 30.68 -9.37 -4.93
N LEU A 326 30.66 -8.75 -6.13
CA LEU A 326 31.85 -8.33 -6.91
C LEU A 326 31.54 -7.32 -8.05
N ASN A 327 31.99 -6.08 -7.82
CA ASN A 327 32.75 -5.10 -8.62
C ASN A 327 32.43 -4.59 -10.04
N GLN A 328 32.77 -3.28 -10.16
CA GLN A 328 32.95 -2.40 -11.31
C GLN A 328 34.20 -2.73 -12.14
N GLY A 329 34.19 -2.40 -13.44
CA GLY A 329 35.37 -2.33 -14.30
C GLY A 329 35.01 -2.32 -15.80
N ALA A 330 35.70 -1.47 -16.57
CA ALA A 330 35.71 -1.35 -18.04
C ALA A 330 34.60 -0.51 -18.72
N PHE A 331 34.92 0.75 -19.05
CA PHE A 331 34.61 1.38 -20.35
C PHE A 331 35.40 2.71 -20.47
N GLN A 332 36.72 2.60 -20.58
CA GLN A 332 37.58 3.65 -21.14
C GLN A 332 38.24 3.05 -22.38
N THR A 333 38.28 3.86 -23.44
CA THR A 333 38.67 3.55 -24.82
C THR A 333 37.61 2.75 -25.61
N LEU A 334 37.08 3.34 -26.69
CA LEU A 334 37.03 2.74 -28.02
C LEU A 334 36.41 3.74 -29.04
N PRO A 335 37.07 4.04 -30.18
CA PRO A 335 36.79 5.15 -31.10
C PRO A 335 35.80 4.78 -32.22
N ASP A 336 35.29 5.80 -32.91
CA ASP A 336 34.63 5.96 -34.25
C ASP A 336 34.13 4.79 -35.14
N ASN A 337 34.08 3.54 -34.70
CA ASN A 337 33.73 2.39 -35.56
C ASN A 337 32.26 1.89 -35.43
N ASN A 338 31.35 2.71 -34.88
CA ASN A 338 29.99 2.26 -34.50
C ASN A 338 28.84 2.66 -35.44
N GLU A 339 29.05 3.53 -36.44
CA GLU A 339 28.04 3.74 -37.51
C GLU A 339 27.83 2.46 -38.34
N THR A 340 28.87 1.64 -38.49
CA THR A 340 28.83 0.34 -39.17
C THR A 340 28.06 -0.72 -38.38
N ILE A 341 28.08 -0.69 -37.04
CA ILE A 341 27.34 -1.65 -36.20
C ILE A 341 25.84 -1.31 -36.13
N VAL A 342 25.48 -0.02 -36.14
CA VAL A 342 24.07 0.45 -36.18
C VAL A 342 23.45 0.24 -37.57
N LYS A 343 24.19 0.51 -38.66
CA LYS A 343 23.77 0.13 -40.02
C LYS A 343 23.62 -1.39 -40.15
N ARG A 344 24.53 -2.19 -39.58
CA ARG A 344 24.43 -3.66 -39.56
C ARG A 344 23.23 -4.15 -38.73
N GLN A 345 22.89 -3.56 -37.59
CA GLN A 345 21.72 -3.98 -36.80
C GLN A 345 20.38 -3.62 -37.47
N MET A 346 20.26 -2.43 -38.07
CA MET A 346 19.09 -2.09 -38.88
C MET A 346 19.01 -2.92 -40.16
N GLN A 347 20.13 -3.16 -40.87
CA GLN A 347 20.15 -4.03 -42.04
C GLN A 347 19.85 -5.49 -41.69
N VAL A 348 20.32 -6.02 -40.55
CA VAL A 348 20.01 -7.40 -40.11
C VAL A 348 18.56 -7.51 -39.65
N LEU A 349 17.98 -6.50 -39.00
CA LEU A 349 16.55 -6.45 -38.66
C LEU A 349 15.68 -6.34 -39.92
N THR A 350 16.05 -5.50 -40.87
CA THR A 350 15.35 -5.34 -42.16
C THR A 350 15.53 -6.56 -43.05
N TYR A 351 16.71 -7.19 -43.10
CA TYR A 351 16.96 -8.43 -43.84
C TYR A 351 16.22 -9.62 -43.24
N ASN A 352 16.20 -9.78 -41.91
CA ASN A 352 15.43 -10.83 -41.26
C ASN A 352 13.92 -10.57 -41.40
N TYR A 353 13.47 -9.32 -41.30
CA TYR A 353 12.08 -8.92 -41.60
C TYR A 353 11.70 -9.22 -43.05
N LEU A 354 12.52 -8.86 -44.03
CA LEU A 354 12.28 -9.12 -45.46
C LEU A 354 12.36 -10.62 -45.79
N ARG A 355 13.29 -11.37 -45.19
CA ARG A 355 13.43 -12.82 -45.37
C ARG A 355 12.25 -13.58 -44.75
N LEU A 356 11.79 -13.20 -43.57
CA LEU A 356 10.57 -13.73 -42.95
C LEU A 356 9.32 -13.33 -43.76
N LYS A 357 9.20 -12.06 -44.16
CA LYS A 357 8.10 -11.55 -45.01
C LYS A 357 8.02 -12.30 -46.34
N ASN A 358 9.15 -12.55 -47.00
CA ASN A 358 9.22 -13.32 -48.25
C ASN A 358 8.95 -14.83 -48.05
N SER A 359 9.28 -15.40 -46.89
CA SER A 359 8.91 -16.80 -46.55
C SER A 359 7.42 -16.97 -46.21
N ILE A 360 6.76 -15.91 -45.73
CA ILE A 360 5.36 -15.92 -45.27
C ILE A 360 4.40 -15.55 -46.41
N PHE A 361 4.80 -14.70 -47.37
CA PHE A 361 3.94 -14.28 -48.49
C PHE A 361 3.70 -15.34 -49.58
N ARG A 362 4.33 -16.53 -49.49
CA ARG A 362 4.06 -17.66 -50.42
C ARG A 362 2.84 -18.53 -50.06
N LYS A 363 2.04 -18.16 -49.05
CA LYS A 363 0.76 -18.84 -48.75
C LYS A 363 -0.41 -17.85 -48.73
N LYS A 364 -1.08 -17.67 -49.88
CA LYS A 364 -2.44 -17.10 -49.97
C LYS A 364 -3.40 -18.05 -49.24
N LEU A 365 -3.97 -17.61 -48.11
CA LEU A 365 -5.11 -18.26 -47.45
C LEU A 365 -6.29 -17.29 -47.50
N THR A 366 -7.31 -17.66 -48.27
CA THR A 366 -8.61 -17.01 -48.39
C THR A 366 -9.38 -17.12 -47.07
N SER A 367 -9.65 -16.01 -46.36
CA SER A 367 -10.46 -16.03 -45.13
C SER A 367 -11.88 -15.52 -45.39
N HIS A 368 -12.88 -16.37 -45.21
CA HIS A 368 -14.28 -15.97 -45.03
C HIS A 368 -14.38 -14.94 -43.89
N GLY A 369 -15.07 -13.81 -44.12
CA GLY A 369 -15.13 -12.70 -43.15
C GLY A 369 -16.09 -12.99 -41.99
N TYR A 370 -15.59 -12.95 -40.75
CA TYR A 370 -16.43 -13.08 -39.55
C TYR A 370 -17.06 -11.73 -39.18
N VAL A 371 -18.39 -11.71 -38.97
CA VAL A 371 -19.15 -10.54 -38.49
C VAL A 371 -19.47 -10.73 -37.01
N LEU A 372 -19.10 -9.77 -36.16
CA LEU A 372 -19.44 -9.83 -34.74
C LEU A 372 -20.90 -9.42 -34.52
N LYS A 373 -21.74 -10.36 -34.05
CA LYS A 373 -23.12 -10.08 -33.65
C LYS A 373 -23.16 -9.49 -32.23
N VAL A 374 -23.16 -8.16 -32.13
CA VAL A 374 -23.31 -7.41 -30.88
C VAL A 374 -24.78 -7.28 -30.49
N TYR A 375 -25.10 -7.43 -29.21
CA TYR A 375 -26.43 -7.07 -28.71
C TYR A 375 -26.48 -5.55 -28.46
N PRO A 376 -27.46 -4.81 -29.01
CA PRO A 376 -27.62 -3.38 -28.76
C PRO A 376 -28.17 -3.17 -27.35
N TRP A 377 -27.29 -3.25 -26.35
CA TRP A 377 -27.63 -3.03 -24.95
C TRP A 377 -28.30 -1.67 -24.75
N ARG A 378 -29.43 -1.65 -24.06
CA ARG A 378 -30.15 -0.43 -23.67
C ARG A 378 -29.87 -0.14 -22.19
N ASN A 379 -29.75 1.14 -21.84
CA ASN A 379 -29.65 1.55 -20.44
C ASN A 379 -31.03 1.44 -19.75
N PRO A 380 -31.09 0.96 -18.50
CA PRO A 380 -30.02 0.27 -17.76
C PRO A 380 -29.84 -1.17 -18.26
N ILE A 381 -28.59 -1.63 -18.32
CA ILE A 381 -28.23 -3.01 -18.71
C ILE A 381 -28.49 -3.95 -17.53
N PRO A 382 -29.43 -4.91 -17.66
CA PRO A 382 -29.66 -5.88 -16.60
C PRO A 382 -28.49 -6.87 -16.50
N TYR A 383 -28.07 -7.21 -15.28
CA TYR A 383 -27.06 -8.25 -15.05
C TYR A 383 -27.47 -9.22 -13.93
N TYR A 384 -27.17 -10.49 -14.13
CA TYR A 384 -27.38 -11.57 -13.18
C TYR A 384 -26.03 -12.09 -12.69
N VAL A 385 -25.91 -12.32 -11.38
CA VAL A 385 -24.72 -12.92 -10.77
C VAL A 385 -25.13 -14.19 -10.03
N ASP A 386 -24.63 -15.33 -10.52
CA ASP A 386 -24.80 -16.63 -9.87
C ASP A 386 -24.29 -16.54 -8.42
N LYS A 387 -24.95 -17.26 -7.51
CA LYS A 387 -24.67 -17.22 -6.08
C LYS A 387 -23.23 -17.65 -5.74
N ARG A 388 -22.56 -18.39 -6.61
CA ARG A 388 -21.19 -18.89 -6.45
C ARG A 388 -20.13 -17.90 -6.96
N VAL A 389 -20.53 -16.83 -7.64
CA VAL A 389 -19.64 -15.76 -8.11
C VAL A 389 -19.62 -14.63 -7.06
N ASP A 390 -18.45 -14.04 -6.80
CA ASP A 390 -18.32 -12.91 -5.87
C ASP A 390 -19.02 -11.65 -6.43
N ARG A 391 -20.23 -11.40 -5.91
CA ARG A 391 -21.04 -10.23 -6.27
C ARG A 391 -20.34 -8.89 -6.00
N GLY A 392 -19.47 -8.83 -4.98
CA GLY A 392 -18.72 -7.61 -4.65
C GLY A 392 -17.70 -7.25 -5.72
N ILE A 393 -17.02 -8.25 -6.30
CA ILE A 393 -16.08 -8.04 -7.41
C ILE A 393 -16.83 -7.56 -8.66
N ILE A 394 -17.92 -8.25 -9.04
CA ILE A 394 -18.72 -7.86 -10.21
C ILE A 394 -19.29 -6.46 -10.03
N PHE A 395 -19.84 -6.17 -8.85
CA PHE A 395 -20.37 -4.86 -8.52
C PHE A 395 -19.29 -3.77 -8.65
N ASN A 396 -18.09 -3.99 -8.10
CA ASN A 396 -17.01 -3.01 -8.19
C ASN A 396 -16.55 -2.79 -9.64
N ILE A 397 -16.46 -3.86 -10.43
CA ILE A 397 -16.07 -3.77 -11.85
C ILE A 397 -17.10 -3.00 -12.65
N LEU A 398 -18.38 -3.36 -12.51
CA LEU A 398 -19.47 -2.66 -13.18
C LEU A 398 -19.52 -1.20 -12.75
N LYS A 399 -19.38 -0.88 -11.46
CA LYS A 399 -19.31 0.50 -10.98
C LYS A 399 -18.14 1.28 -11.56
N ASN A 400 -16.98 0.66 -11.71
CA ASN A 400 -15.85 1.29 -12.39
C ASN A 400 -16.15 1.56 -13.88
N ILE A 401 -16.91 0.69 -14.56
CA ILE A 401 -17.36 0.93 -15.94
C ILE A 401 -18.39 2.07 -15.98
N GLU A 402 -19.32 2.13 -15.03
CA GLU A 402 -20.26 3.27 -14.90
C GLU A 402 -19.52 4.58 -14.62
N LEU A 403 -18.43 4.57 -13.84
CA LEU A 403 -17.59 5.75 -13.59
C LEU A 403 -16.81 6.20 -14.83
N GLU A 404 -16.58 5.31 -15.79
CA GLU A 404 -15.81 5.62 -16.99
C GLU A 404 -16.67 5.84 -18.24
N THR A 405 -17.96 5.52 -18.17
CA THR A 405 -18.88 5.52 -19.31
C THR A 405 -20.27 6.07 -18.96
N CYS A 406 -21.18 6.12 -19.94
CA CYS A 406 -22.61 6.41 -19.70
C CYS A 406 -23.45 5.18 -19.38
N LEU A 407 -22.86 3.98 -19.40
CA LEU A 407 -23.61 2.75 -19.18
C LEU A 407 -24.05 2.67 -17.72
N ILE A 408 -25.25 2.15 -17.50
CA ILE A 408 -25.82 1.93 -16.16
C ILE A 408 -26.15 0.45 -16.04
N PHE A 409 -25.72 -0.22 -14.95
CA PHE A 409 -25.98 -1.64 -14.74
C PHE A 409 -26.97 -1.86 -13.60
N LYS A 410 -28.02 -2.66 -13.86
CA LYS A 410 -29.07 -2.98 -12.88
C LYS A 410 -29.03 -4.47 -12.52
N PRO A 411 -28.86 -4.85 -11.24
CA PRO A 411 -28.89 -6.25 -10.85
C PRO A 411 -30.28 -6.84 -11.04
N VAL A 412 -30.35 -8.11 -11.43
CA VAL A 412 -31.58 -8.91 -11.45
C VAL A 412 -31.40 -10.19 -10.64
N ASP A 413 -32.43 -10.58 -9.89
CA ASP A 413 -32.37 -11.76 -9.01
C ASP A 413 -32.54 -13.09 -9.76
N ARG A 414 -33.14 -13.05 -10.96
CA ARG A 414 -33.40 -14.20 -11.82
C ARG A 414 -33.17 -13.82 -13.26
N ILE A 415 -32.77 -14.79 -14.09
CA ILE A 415 -32.59 -14.59 -15.53
C ILE A 415 -33.98 -14.57 -16.18
N PRO A 416 -34.43 -13.43 -16.73
CA PRO A 416 -35.72 -13.32 -17.39
C PRO A 416 -35.71 -14.08 -18.74
N ARG A 417 -36.87 -14.62 -19.14
CA ARG A 417 -36.98 -15.43 -20.37
C ARG A 417 -36.86 -14.63 -21.67
N LYS A 418 -37.33 -13.38 -21.68
CA LYS A 418 -37.50 -12.55 -22.89
C LYS A 418 -36.50 -11.40 -23.01
N THR A 419 -35.91 -10.96 -21.92
CA THR A 419 -34.97 -9.84 -21.92
C THR A 419 -33.54 -10.37 -21.80
N PRO A 420 -32.61 -9.91 -22.64
CA PRO A 420 -31.22 -10.29 -22.52
C PRO A 420 -30.62 -9.63 -21.29
N VAL A 421 -29.73 -10.37 -20.64
CA VAL A 421 -29.08 -10.01 -19.37
C VAL A 421 -27.62 -10.38 -19.49
N LEU A 422 -26.74 -9.56 -18.92
CA LEU A 422 -25.35 -9.95 -18.72
C LEU A 422 -25.29 -11.03 -17.64
N ILE A 423 -24.85 -12.23 -18.00
CA ILE A 423 -24.88 -13.39 -17.11
C ILE A 423 -23.46 -13.70 -16.63
N TYR A 424 -23.24 -13.46 -15.35
CA TYR A 424 -22.04 -13.82 -14.62
C TYR A 424 -22.31 -15.13 -13.87
N ASP A 425 -21.95 -16.24 -14.49
CA ASP A 425 -22.22 -17.58 -13.96
C ASP A 425 -20.92 -18.36 -13.72
N PHE A 426 -20.96 -19.22 -12.70
CA PHE A 426 -19.87 -20.08 -12.26
C PHE A 426 -19.80 -21.31 -13.18
N ILE A 427 -18.69 -21.46 -13.90
CA ILE A 427 -18.36 -22.71 -14.60
C ILE A 427 -17.25 -23.43 -13.84
N SER A 428 -17.42 -24.72 -13.57
CA SER A 428 -16.32 -25.56 -13.08
C SER A 428 -15.18 -25.64 -14.10
N LYS A 429 -13.94 -25.50 -13.61
CA LYS A 429 -12.66 -25.67 -14.34
C LYS A 429 -12.72 -26.68 -15.50
N CYS A 430 -12.10 -26.32 -16.63
CA CYS A 430 -11.77 -27.18 -17.77
C CYS A 430 -12.86 -27.52 -18.81
N LYS A 431 -13.97 -26.77 -18.90
CA LYS A 431 -14.83 -26.73 -20.12
C LYS A 431 -14.49 -25.57 -21.09
N ILE A 432 -13.35 -24.92 -20.87
CA ILE A 432 -12.86 -23.81 -21.70
C ILE A 432 -12.71 -24.21 -23.19
N LYS A 433 -12.56 -25.50 -23.53
CA LYS A 433 -12.33 -25.95 -24.92
C LYS A 433 -13.52 -25.77 -25.88
N GLU A 434 -14.72 -25.45 -25.40
CA GLU A 434 -15.89 -25.25 -26.28
C GLU A 434 -16.59 -23.89 -26.09
N SER A 435 -16.23 -23.13 -25.06
CA SER A 435 -17.03 -21.98 -24.60
C SER A 435 -16.28 -20.65 -24.55
N ILE A 436 -15.01 -20.56 -24.99
CA ILE A 436 -14.19 -19.33 -24.90
C ILE A 436 -14.86 -18.08 -25.53
N PHE A 437 -15.91 -18.21 -26.34
CA PHE A 437 -16.68 -17.07 -26.89
C PHE A 437 -18.20 -17.13 -26.66
N SER A 438 -18.69 -18.07 -25.85
CA SER A 438 -20.14 -18.25 -25.68
C SER A 438 -20.69 -17.31 -24.61
N LYS A 439 -20.99 -16.05 -24.96
CA LYS A 439 -21.97 -15.05 -24.44
C LYS A 439 -22.35 -14.99 -22.93
N ARG A 440 -21.73 -15.76 -22.05
CA ARG A 440 -22.13 -16.04 -20.67
C ARG A 440 -20.84 -16.47 -19.96
N TYR A 441 -20.76 -16.32 -18.64
CA TYR A 441 -19.78 -16.96 -17.74
C TYR A 441 -18.49 -16.19 -17.42
N ILE A 442 -18.14 -16.16 -16.12
CA ILE A 442 -16.80 -15.84 -15.63
C ILE A 442 -16.31 -17.08 -14.88
N ASP A 443 -15.16 -17.62 -15.27
CA ASP A 443 -14.57 -18.80 -14.64
C ASP A 443 -14.00 -18.46 -13.22
N PRO A 444 -14.54 -19.08 -12.15
CA PRO A 444 -13.76 -19.76 -11.11
C PRO A 444 -12.39 -19.28 -10.70
N TYR A 445 -11.53 -19.69 -11.60
CA TYR A 445 -10.12 -19.84 -11.43
C TYR A 445 -9.40 -18.85 -12.32
N CYS A 446 -10.13 -18.20 -13.23
CA CYS A 446 -9.72 -17.04 -13.99
C CYS A 446 -10.25 -15.74 -13.37
N TYR A 447 -10.71 -15.74 -12.11
CA TYR A 447 -11.24 -14.59 -11.35
C TYR A 447 -10.21 -13.49 -11.04
N THR A 448 -9.42 -13.08 -12.02
CA THR A 448 -8.72 -11.80 -11.93
C THR A 448 -9.68 -10.67 -12.31
N ASN A 449 -9.42 -9.48 -11.77
CA ASN A 449 -10.18 -8.30 -12.15
C ASN A 449 -10.06 -8.03 -13.66
N GLY A 450 -8.86 -8.23 -14.22
CA GLY A 450 -8.60 -8.02 -15.64
C GLY A 450 -9.38 -8.98 -16.55
N TYR A 451 -9.41 -10.27 -16.23
CA TYR A 451 -10.18 -11.25 -16.98
C TYR A 451 -11.67 -10.89 -16.94
N THR A 452 -12.17 -10.51 -15.76
CA THR A 452 -13.57 -10.09 -15.63
C THR A 452 -13.87 -8.85 -16.47
N TYR A 453 -13.00 -7.83 -16.46
CA TYR A 453 -13.14 -6.68 -17.37
C TYR A 453 -13.15 -7.10 -18.84
N ARG A 454 -12.24 -8.00 -19.25
CA ARG A 454 -12.12 -8.50 -20.63
C ARG A 454 -13.41 -9.17 -21.07
N GLU A 455 -13.95 -10.09 -20.27
CA GLU A 455 -15.19 -10.79 -20.58
C GLU A 455 -16.40 -9.86 -20.56
N THR A 456 -16.48 -8.93 -19.60
CA THR A 456 -17.54 -7.91 -19.60
C THR A 456 -17.49 -7.06 -20.87
N PHE A 457 -16.31 -6.61 -21.28
CA PHE A 457 -16.13 -5.82 -22.50
C PHE A 457 -16.41 -6.62 -23.78
N HIS A 458 -16.06 -7.91 -23.78
CA HIS A 458 -16.44 -8.82 -24.85
C HIS A 458 -17.97 -8.97 -24.95
N MET A 459 -18.67 -9.14 -23.82
CA MET A 459 -20.14 -9.21 -23.78
C MET A 459 -20.82 -7.89 -24.16
N LEU A 460 -20.17 -6.75 -23.88
CA LEU A 460 -20.61 -5.45 -24.38
C LEU A 460 -20.36 -5.31 -25.89
N GLY A 461 -19.46 -6.08 -26.48
CA GLY A 461 -19.30 -6.19 -27.94
C GLY A 461 -17.96 -5.73 -28.49
N LEU A 462 -16.92 -5.58 -27.66
CA LEU A 462 -15.55 -5.48 -28.16
C LEU A 462 -15.06 -6.85 -28.63
N VAL A 463 -14.38 -6.89 -29.78
CA VAL A 463 -13.57 -8.07 -30.14
C VAL A 463 -12.28 -8.08 -29.31
N TYR A 464 -11.64 -9.24 -29.20
CA TYR A 464 -10.28 -9.27 -28.66
C TYR A 464 -9.36 -8.48 -29.60
N GLU A 465 -8.40 -7.75 -29.04
CA GLU A 465 -7.57 -6.81 -29.80
C GLU A 465 -6.82 -7.52 -30.93
N HIS A 466 -6.35 -8.76 -30.70
CA HIS A 466 -5.70 -9.58 -31.73
C HIS A 466 -6.64 -10.06 -32.83
N GLN A 467 -7.97 -9.93 -32.70
CA GLN A 467 -8.93 -10.32 -33.73
C GLN A 467 -9.39 -9.15 -34.60
N ARG A 468 -8.88 -7.93 -34.35
CA ARG A 468 -9.21 -6.76 -35.17
C ARG A 468 -8.79 -6.95 -36.63
N LYS A 469 -9.54 -6.37 -37.56
CA LYS A 469 -9.31 -6.45 -39.01
C LYS A 469 -7.88 -6.09 -39.43
N ASN A 470 -7.30 -5.09 -38.77
CA ASN A 470 -5.98 -4.52 -39.06
C ASN A 470 -4.85 -5.11 -38.18
N ARG A 471 -5.10 -6.18 -37.39
CA ARG A 471 -4.14 -6.73 -36.42
C ARG A 471 -2.81 -7.17 -37.02
N ASP A 472 -2.77 -7.61 -38.28
CA ASP A 472 -1.55 -8.11 -38.93
C ASP A 472 -0.48 -7.00 -39.15
N LYS A 473 -0.84 -5.71 -39.02
CA LYS A 473 0.12 -4.60 -38.99
C LYS A 473 0.90 -4.53 -37.66
N TYR A 474 0.30 -5.03 -36.58
CA TYR A 474 0.76 -4.86 -35.20
C TYR A 474 1.20 -6.19 -34.56
N ILE A 475 0.67 -7.32 -35.00
CA ILE A 475 1.01 -8.63 -34.44
C ILE A 475 1.29 -9.61 -35.58
N LEU A 476 2.42 -10.31 -35.44
CA LEU A 476 2.77 -11.47 -36.25
C LEU A 476 2.28 -12.73 -35.55
N LEU A 477 1.50 -13.55 -36.24
CA LEU A 477 1.06 -14.85 -35.74
C LEU A 477 2.08 -15.95 -36.07
N ASN A 478 2.52 -16.66 -35.03
CA ASN A 478 3.32 -17.86 -35.19
C ASN A 478 2.38 -19.08 -35.35
N HIS A 479 1.95 -19.31 -36.59
CA HIS A 479 1.03 -20.42 -36.91
C HIS A 479 1.55 -21.80 -36.50
N LYS A 480 2.87 -22.00 -36.36
CA LYS A 480 3.46 -23.27 -35.90
C LYS A 480 3.21 -23.53 -34.40
N ALA A 481 2.99 -22.48 -33.61
CA ALA A 481 2.68 -22.55 -32.18
C ALA A 481 1.16 -22.63 -31.89
N ILE A 482 0.31 -22.53 -32.91
CA ILE A 482 -1.15 -22.56 -32.78
C ILE A 482 -1.65 -23.97 -33.17
N ASP A 483 -2.36 -24.64 -32.27
CA ASP A 483 -3.03 -25.91 -32.57
C ASP A 483 -4.16 -25.69 -33.60
N CYS A 484 -4.33 -26.61 -34.55
CA CYS A 484 -5.40 -26.54 -35.54
C CYS A 484 -6.79 -26.41 -34.88
N ARG A 485 -7.01 -27.06 -33.73
CA ARG A 485 -8.28 -27.05 -32.98
C ARG A 485 -8.67 -25.67 -32.45
N VAL A 486 -7.70 -24.79 -32.24
CA VAL A 486 -7.94 -23.44 -31.69
C VAL A 486 -7.70 -22.32 -32.71
N ARG A 487 -7.44 -22.66 -33.98
CA ARG A 487 -7.11 -21.68 -35.02
C ARG A 487 -8.19 -20.62 -35.19
N ASN A 488 -9.47 -20.99 -35.01
CA ASN A 488 -10.60 -20.07 -35.11
C ASN A 488 -10.57 -18.95 -34.07
N TYR A 489 -9.92 -19.15 -32.90
CA TYR A 489 -9.73 -18.12 -31.87
C TYR A 489 -8.75 -17.01 -32.30
N PHE A 490 -8.00 -17.25 -33.37
CA PHE A 490 -7.12 -16.27 -34.01
C PHE A 490 -7.69 -15.73 -35.31
N SER A 491 -8.93 -16.08 -35.70
CA SER A 491 -9.56 -15.49 -36.88
C SER A 491 -9.85 -14.01 -36.66
N LYS A 492 -9.71 -13.20 -37.72
CA LYS A 492 -10.05 -11.78 -37.68
C LYS A 492 -11.55 -11.58 -37.90
N PHE A 493 -12.12 -10.59 -37.25
CA PHE A 493 -13.44 -10.07 -37.60
C PHE A 493 -13.31 -9.05 -38.72
N SER A 494 -14.09 -9.21 -39.79
CA SER A 494 -14.16 -8.26 -40.90
C SER A 494 -14.99 -7.04 -40.54
N ILE A 495 -16.03 -7.23 -39.72
CA ILE A 495 -16.96 -6.20 -39.26
C ILE A 495 -17.12 -6.31 -37.74
N SER A 496 -16.72 -5.24 -37.04
CA SER A 496 -17.00 -5.02 -35.62
C SER A 496 -17.50 -3.58 -35.43
N PRO A 497 -18.73 -3.36 -34.93
CA PRO A 497 -19.31 -2.02 -34.79
C PRO A 497 -18.53 -1.06 -33.86
N MET A 498 -17.72 -1.60 -32.94
CA MET A 498 -16.97 -0.80 -31.96
C MET A 498 -15.49 -0.65 -32.29
N ASP A 499 -14.95 -1.48 -33.20
CA ASP A 499 -13.53 -1.54 -33.53
C ASP A 499 -13.24 -0.89 -34.88
N GLU A 500 -13.73 0.33 -35.05
CA GLU A 500 -13.49 1.13 -36.25
C GLU A 500 -12.00 1.32 -36.55
N ASP A 501 -11.64 1.42 -37.82
CA ASP A 501 -10.27 1.65 -38.28
C ASP A 501 -9.70 3.02 -37.80
N SER A 502 -10.58 3.97 -37.44
CA SER A 502 -10.22 5.29 -36.89
C SER A 502 -9.66 5.22 -35.47
N ILE A 503 -9.91 4.13 -34.73
CA ILE A 503 -9.40 3.92 -33.38
C ILE A 503 -8.10 3.10 -33.49
N PRO A 504 -6.97 3.57 -32.95
CA PRO A 504 -5.69 2.89 -33.12
C PRO A 504 -5.65 1.54 -32.38
N PHE A 505 -4.73 0.67 -32.79
CA PHE A 505 -4.48 -0.62 -32.13
C PHE A 505 -3.72 -0.43 -30.83
N ASP A 506 -4.20 -0.97 -29.71
CA ASP A 506 -3.57 -0.78 -28.39
C ASP A 506 -2.99 -2.08 -27.82
N TYR A 507 -1.66 -2.21 -27.82
CA TYR A 507 -0.97 -3.32 -27.17
C TYR A 507 -1.21 -3.40 -25.66
N GLY A 508 -1.63 -2.33 -25.00
CA GLY A 508 -1.97 -2.31 -23.58
C GLY A 508 -3.45 -2.56 -23.27
N SER A 509 -4.27 -2.81 -24.29
CA SER A 509 -5.70 -3.10 -24.13
C SER A 509 -5.93 -4.29 -23.22
N ILE A 510 -6.96 -4.23 -22.38
CA ILE A 510 -7.40 -5.40 -21.61
C ILE A 510 -7.91 -6.52 -22.52
N MET A 511 -8.32 -6.16 -23.74
CA MET A 511 -8.80 -7.08 -24.77
C MET A 511 -7.67 -7.80 -25.52
N LEU A 512 -6.40 -7.50 -25.25
CA LEU A 512 -5.27 -8.21 -25.86
C LEU A 512 -4.70 -9.29 -24.91
N PRO A 513 -4.85 -10.58 -25.25
CA PRO A 513 -4.19 -11.66 -24.51
C PRO A 513 -2.67 -11.60 -24.59
N ASP A 514 -2.00 -12.37 -23.73
CA ASP A 514 -0.54 -12.46 -23.74
C ASP A 514 0.02 -13.20 -24.97
N ALA A 515 1.35 -13.17 -25.13
CA ALA A 515 2.04 -13.76 -26.28
C ALA A 515 1.90 -15.28 -26.41
N PHE A 516 1.47 -15.99 -25.36
CA PHE A 516 1.34 -17.44 -25.28
C PHE A 516 -0.12 -17.92 -25.29
N PHE A 517 -1.08 -17.01 -25.52
CA PHE A 517 -2.49 -17.34 -25.62
C PHE A 517 -2.70 -18.55 -26.52
N LEU A 518 -3.35 -19.59 -25.99
CA LEU A 518 -3.65 -20.87 -26.67
C LEU A 518 -2.46 -21.53 -27.39
N ALA A 519 -1.24 -21.32 -26.89
CA ALA A 519 -0.04 -21.95 -27.44
C ALA A 519 -0.05 -23.48 -27.23
N ASN A 520 0.25 -24.24 -28.29
CA ASN A 520 0.38 -25.70 -28.22
C ASN A 520 1.74 -26.15 -27.66
N LYS A 521 2.71 -25.23 -27.60
CA LYS A 521 4.10 -25.43 -27.20
C LYS A 521 4.53 -24.24 -26.36
N ARG A 522 5.73 -24.29 -25.78
CA ARG A 522 6.35 -23.15 -25.06
C ARG A 522 6.81 -22.00 -25.98
N ALA A 523 6.30 -21.95 -27.22
CA ALA A 523 6.59 -20.89 -28.18
C ALA A 523 5.43 -19.88 -28.22
N PRO A 524 5.69 -18.58 -28.35
CA PRO A 524 4.63 -17.59 -28.43
C PRO A 524 3.81 -17.76 -29.71
N THR A 525 2.49 -17.63 -29.60
CA THR A 525 1.54 -17.61 -30.73
C THR A 525 1.45 -16.21 -31.35
N MET A 526 1.68 -15.17 -30.55
CA MET A 526 1.63 -13.77 -30.96
C MET A 526 2.96 -13.07 -30.67
N ILE A 527 3.48 -12.36 -31.67
CA ILE A 527 4.71 -11.58 -31.58
C ILE A 527 4.37 -10.14 -31.97
N PRO A 528 4.57 -9.13 -31.10
CA PRO A 528 4.29 -7.75 -31.47
C PRO A 528 5.29 -7.27 -32.53
N SER A 529 4.81 -6.59 -33.57
CA SER A 529 5.63 -5.99 -34.62
C SER A 529 6.64 -5.00 -34.02
N TYR A 530 6.21 -4.21 -33.03
CA TYR A 530 7.10 -3.40 -32.21
C TYR A 530 7.59 -4.22 -31.00
N PHE A 531 8.77 -4.82 -31.11
CA PHE A 531 9.28 -5.76 -30.12
C PHE A 531 9.31 -5.23 -28.66
N LEU A 532 9.49 -3.92 -28.47
CA LEU A 532 9.49 -3.28 -27.15
C LEU A 532 8.14 -3.42 -26.41
N TYR A 533 7.06 -3.74 -27.12
CA TYR A 533 5.73 -3.95 -26.56
C TYR A 533 5.49 -5.37 -26.03
N LYS A 534 6.47 -6.27 -26.12
CA LYS A 534 6.35 -7.67 -25.65
C LYS A 534 5.92 -7.80 -24.19
N ARG A 535 6.25 -6.81 -23.34
CA ARG A 535 5.84 -6.79 -21.92
C ARG A 535 4.64 -5.87 -21.65
N THR A 536 4.14 -5.16 -22.66
CA THR A 536 2.92 -4.35 -22.58
C THR A 536 1.68 -5.22 -22.78
N MET A 537 1.72 -6.15 -23.75
CA MET A 537 0.60 -7.03 -24.08
C MET A 537 0.31 -8.08 -23.01
N GLY A 538 -0.97 -8.48 -22.90
CA GLY A 538 -1.43 -9.49 -21.94
C GLY A 538 -1.62 -8.99 -20.51
N GLN A 539 -1.63 -7.68 -20.27
CA GLN A 539 -1.93 -7.14 -18.95
C GLN A 539 -3.34 -7.55 -18.50
N ASP A 540 -3.49 -7.80 -17.20
CA ASP A 540 -4.70 -8.41 -16.65
C ASP A 540 -5.20 -7.68 -15.39
N ILE A 541 -5.14 -6.35 -15.40
CA ILE A 541 -5.38 -5.53 -14.21
C ILE A 541 -6.51 -4.52 -14.42
N TYR A 542 -6.45 -3.70 -15.48
CA TYR A 542 -7.42 -2.62 -15.69
C TYR A 542 -7.53 -2.24 -17.18
N PRO A 543 -8.70 -1.83 -17.69
CA PRO A 543 -8.84 -1.40 -19.07
C PRO A 543 -7.98 -0.17 -19.42
N SER A 544 -7.56 -0.12 -20.67
CA SER A 544 -6.85 1.03 -21.25
C SER A 544 -7.80 2.20 -21.53
N PHE A 545 -7.22 3.37 -21.79
CA PHE A 545 -7.97 4.53 -22.26
C PHE A 545 -8.71 4.24 -23.58
N ILE A 546 -8.10 3.46 -24.48
CA ILE A 546 -8.69 3.09 -25.76
C ILE A 546 -9.88 2.14 -25.60
N ASP A 547 -9.85 1.25 -24.61
CA ASP A 547 -10.97 0.35 -24.32
C ASP A 547 -12.23 1.15 -23.94
N PHE A 548 -12.11 2.11 -23.02
CA PHE A 548 -13.23 2.99 -22.65
C PHE A 548 -13.63 3.93 -23.78
N LYS A 549 -12.67 4.42 -24.59
CA LYS A 549 -12.97 5.27 -25.75
C LYS A 549 -13.87 4.55 -26.76
N ARG A 550 -13.62 3.26 -27.04
CA ARG A 550 -14.46 2.43 -27.92
C ARG A 550 -15.88 2.26 -27.37
N ILE A 551 -16.00 1.85 -26.11
CA ILE A 551 -17.30 1.68 -25.44
C ILE A 551 -18.10 2.99 -25.47
N ASN A 552 -17.46 4.10 -25.11
CA ASN A 552 -18.11 5.41 -25.08
C ASN A 552 -18.51 5.92 -26.46
N LYS A 553 -17.66 5.71 -27.48
CA LYS A 553 -18.00 6.09 -28.86
C LYS A 553 -19.25 5.35 -29.34
N TYR A 554 -19.35 4.05 -29.05
CA TYR A 554 -20.47 3.25 -29.50
C TYR A 554 -21.76 3.50 -28.69
N TYR A 555 -21.69 3.45 -27.36
CA TYR A 555 -22.88 3.53 -26.51
C TYR A 555 -23.27 4.96 -26.10
N CYS A 556 -22.31 5.87 -26.02
CA CYS A 556 -22.46 7.14 -25.31
C CYS A 556 -22.28 8.37 -26.19
N SER A 557 -21.97 8.22 -27.47
CA SER A 557 -21.76 9.34 -28.40
C SER A 557 -22.96 10.29 -28.48
N LYS A 558 -24.18 9.78 -28.27
CA LYS A 558 -25.41 10.58 -28.31
C LYS A 558 -25.82 11.20 -26.97
N ASN A 559 -25.08 10.94 -25.88
CA ASN A 559 -25.41 11.49 -24.57
C ASN A 559 -25.20 13.00 -24.49
N CYS A 560 -24.22 13.51 -25.22
CA CYS A 560 -23.92 14.93 -25.26
C CYS A 560 -24.49 15.56 -26.53
N LYS A 561 -25.17 16.70 -26.40
CA LYS A 561 -25.76 17.43 -27.54
C LYS A 561 -24.72 17.90 -28.55
N LYS A 562 -23.48 18.15 -28.09
CA LYS A 562 -22.38 18.68 -28.89
C LYS A 562 -21.10 17.92 -28.54
N GLU A 563 -20.32 17.59 -29.57
CA GLU A 563 -18.97 17.08 -29.41
C GLU A 563 -17.99 18.24 -29.18
N LEU A 564 -17.16 18.12 -28.13
CA LEU A 564 -16.13 19.09 -27.80
C LEU A 564 -14.86 18.88 -28.65
N PRO A 565 -14.11 19.94 -28.99
CA PRO A 565 -12.88 19.85 -29.78
C PRO A 565 -11.68 19.37 -28.94
N CYS A 566 -11.75 18.14 -28.43
CA CYS A 566 -10.74 17.55 -27.56
C CYS A 566 -9.39 17.39 -28.27
N LYS A 567 -8.31 17.80 -27.60
CA LYS A 567 -6.92 17.74 -28.07
C LYS A 567 -6.22 16.47 -27.55
N ASN A 568 -5.04 16.19 -28.12
CA ASN A 568 -4.13 15.12 -27.68
C ASN A 568 -4.80 13.74 -27.56
N GLY A 569 -5.83 13.53 -28.40
CA GLY A 569 -6.63 12.31 -28.50
C GLY A 569 -7.62 12.05 -27.38
N GLY A 570 -7.90 13.07 -26.55
CA GLY A 570 -9.09 13.09 -25.69
C GLY A 570 -10.39 12.96 -26.48
N TYR A 571 -11.49 12.76 -25.77
CA TYR A 571 -12.85 12.73 -26.34
C TYR A 571 -13.85 13.31 -25.35
N THR A 572 -15.01 13.77 -25.83
CA THR A 572 -16.03 14.38 -24.96
C THR A 572 -16.43 13.40 -23.86
N ASP A 573 -16.34 13.83 -22.61
CA ASP A 573 -16.72 12.98 -21.49
C ASP A 573 -18.25 12.83 -21.49
N PRO A 574 -18.79 11.60 -21.66
CA PRO A 574 -20.22 11.39 -21.80
C PRO A 574 -21.02 11.58 -20.50
N GLN A 575 -20.35 11.75 -19.36
CA GLN A 575 -21.00 12.01 -18.08
C GLN A 575 -21.13 13.52 -17.81
N THR A 576 -20.11 14.30 -18.14
CA THR A 576 -20.12 15.74 -17.86
C THR A 576 -20.56 16.58 -19.06
N CYS A 577 -20.34 16.11 -20.28
CA CYS A 577 -20.59 16.80 -21.55
C CYS A 577 -19.94 18.19 -21.75
N ASN A 578 -19.28 18.72 -20.72
CA ASN A 578 -18.65 20.04 -20.70
C ASN A 578 -17.12 19.97 -20.56
N SER A 579 -16.55 18.76 -20.50
CA SER A 579 -15.11 18.55 -20.46
C SER A 579 -14.71 17.31 -21.26
N CYS A 580 -13.46 17.27 -21.72
CA CYS A 580 -12.88 16.14 -22.39
C CYS A 580 -12.28 15.15 -21.40
N LYS A 581 -12.45 13.85 -21.65
CA LYS A 581 -11.71 12.80 -20.98
C LYS A 581 -10.31 12.68 -21.60
N CYS A 582 -9.29 12.86 -20.78
CA CYS A 582 -7.90 13.02 -21.21
C CYS A 582 -7.04 11.77 -20.97
N ILE A 583 -6.03 11.57 -21.83
CA ILE A 583 -4.97 10.59 -21.57
C ILE A 583 -4.09 11.04 -20.39
N PHE A 584 -3.44 10.10 -19.70
CA PHE A 584 -2.63 10.39 -18.52
C PHE A 584 -1.54 11.45 -18.78
N GLY A 585 -1.48 12.46 -17.91
CA GLY A 585 -0.57 13.61 -18.03
C GLY A 585 -1.18 14.84 -18.71
N HIS A 586 -2.26 14.67 -19.50
CA HIS A 586 -3.01 15.79 -20.09
C HIS A 586 -4.16 16.24 -19.18
N THR A 587 -4.40 17.55 -19.12
CA THR A 587 -5.37 18.23 -18.27
C THR A 587 -5.97 19.44 -19.01
N GLY A 588 -7.00 20.08 -18.43
CA GLY A 588 -7.73 21.18 -19.06
C GLY A 588 -9.05 20.70 -19.66
N THR A 589 -9.94 21.64 -19.97
CA THR A 589 -11.28 21.33 -20.50
C THR A 589 -11.22 20.57 -21.82
N PHE A 590 -10.19 20.83 -22.63
CA PHE A 590 -9.97 20.23 -23.94
C PHE A 590 -8.73 19.33 -23.97
N CYS A 591 -8.14 18.95 -22.83
CA CYS A 591 -6.89 18.18 -22.74
C CYS A 591 -5.67 18.89 -23.36
N GLU A 592 -5.60 20.21 -23.26
CA GLU A 592 -4.60 21.08 -23.90
C GLU A 592 -3.31 21.25 -23.09
N TYR A 593 -3.36 21.05 -21.77
CA TYR A 593 -2.21 21.23 -20.88
C TYR A 593 -1.56 19.89 -20.52
N PHE A 594 -0.25 19.87 -20.30
CA PHE A 594 0.47 18.69 -19.81
C PHE A 594 1.10 18.95 -18.45
N THR A 595 0.56 18.34 -17.40
CA THR A 595 0.95 18.61 -16.02
C THR A 595 1.04 17.33 -15.17
N ASN A 596 1.85 17.40 -14.11
CA ASN A 596 1.94 16.33 -13.12
C ASN A 596 1.06 16.64 -11.91
N TRP A 597 0.21 15.68 -11.54
CA TRP A 597 -0.60 15.76 -10.32
C TRP A 597 0.24 15.70 -9.04
N SER A 598 1.37 14.98 -9.08
CA SER A 598 2.23 14.83 -7.91
C SER A 598 3.33 15.90 -7.88
N PRO A 599 3.45 16.67 -6.77
CA PRO A 599 4.55 17.62 -6.59
C PRO A 599 5.94 16.97 -6.67
N ARG A 600 6.04 15.65 -6.44
CA ARG A 600 7.31 14.90 -6.53
C ARG A 600 7.81 14.66 -7.96
N CYS A 601 7.04 15.08 -8.95
CA CYS A 601 7.29 14.88 -10.37
C CYS A 601 7.63 16.23 -11.04
N HIS A 602 8.78 16.80 -10.66
CA HIS A 602 9.25 18.08 -11.17
C HIS A 602 9.52 18.04 -12.69
N ASN A 603 9.23 19.16 -13.35
CA ASN A 603 9.46 19.40 -14.78
C ASN A 603 8.76 18.33 -15.63
N ALA A 604 7.43 18.41 -15.68
CA ALA A 604 6.59 17.53 -16.50
C ALA A 604 6.96 17.68 -17.97
N VAL A 605 7.07 18.91 -18.46
CA VAL A 605 7.55 19.20 -19.82
C VAL A 605 9.06 19.44 -19.79
N ARG A 606 9.79 18.83 -20.71
CA ARG A 606 11.24 18.90 -20.83
C ARG A 606 11.61 19.11 -22.30
N TYR A 607 12.67 19.85 -22.53
CA TYR A 607 13.20 20.05 -23.88
C TYR A 607 14.45 19.20 -24.10
N SER A 608 14.61 18.70 -25.31
CA SER A 608 15.73 17.90 -25.78
C SER A 608 16.46 18.62 -26.89
N GLY A 609 17.75 18.86 -26.68
CA GLY A 609 18.69 19.35 -27.70
C GLY A 609 19.73 18.27 -28.03
N SER A 610 20.77 18.65 -28.77
CA SER A 610 21.88 17.76 -29.14
C SER A 610 22.63 17.20 -27.93
N ALA A 611 22.70 17.98 -26.84
CA ALA A 611 23.29 17.57 -25.58
C ALA A 611 22.45 16.49 -24.86
N GLN A 612 23.13 15.48 -24.33
CA GLN A 612 22.50 14.39 -23.61
C GLN A 612 22.00 14.84 -22.23
N ARG A 613 20.73 14.57 -21.94
CA ARG A 613 20.07 14.87 -20.67
C ARG A 613 19.66 13.58 -19.97
N THR A 614 19.64 13.60 -18.63
CA THR A 614 19.28 12.42 -17.82
C THR A 614 17.94 12.66 -17.13
N LEU A 615 17.08 11.63 -17.13
CA LEU A 615 15.85 11.58 -16.34
C LEU A 615 15.89 10.33 -15.46
N ALA A 616 15.67 10.52 -14.16
CA ALA A 616 15.62 9.44 -13.20
C ALA A 616 14.41 9.59 -12.27
N GLY A 617 13.89 8.46 -11.79
CA GLY A 617 12.81 8.43 -10.82
C GLY A 617 12.98 7.28 -9.85
N VAL A 618 12.57 7.49 -8.61
CA VAL A 618 12.61 6.51 -7.53
C VAL A 618 11.33 6.60 -6.69
N GLY A 619 10.93 5.49 -6.08
CA GLY A 619 9.93 5.43 -5.02
C GLY A 619 8.48 5.37 -5.49
N LEU A 620 7.57 5.56 -4.52
CA LEU A 620 6.11 5.57 -4.70
C LEU A 620 5.64 6.92 -5.27
N LYS A 621 5.48 6.98 -6.60
CA LYS A 621 4.95 8.13 -7.33
C LYS A 621 4.45 7.73 -8.72
N ASN A 622 3.50 8.51 -9.24
CA ASN A 622 3.02 8.43 -10.61
C ASN A 622 3.38 9.74 -11.31
N CYS A 623 4.38 9.70 -12.17
CA CYS A 623 4.88 10.85 -12.93
C CYS A 623 4.63 10.66 -14.42
N ALA A 624 4.20 11.72 -15.09
CA ALA A 624 4.18 11.87 -16.53
C ALA A 624 5.22 12.90 -16.96
N TYR A 625 6.07 12.53 -17.90
CA TYR A 625 7.05 13.42 -18.51
C TYR A 625 6.80 13.51 -20.00
N MET A 626 6.88 14.71 -20.56
CA MET A 626 6.81 15.01 -21.98
C MET A 626 8.14 15.62 -22.38
N VAL A 627 8.90 14.91 -23.22
CA VAL A 627 10.14 15.41 -23.81
C VAL A 627 9.81 15.93 -25.20
N LYS A 628 10.11 17.20 -25.47
CA LYS A 628 9.91 17.86 -26.76
C LYS A 628 11.26 18.23 -27.39
N SER A 629 11.35 18.18 -28.70
CA SER A 629 12.46 18.74 -29.48
C SER A 629 11.96 19.80 -30.46
N THR A 630 12.87 20.39 -31.23
CA THR A 630 12.53 21.28 -32.35
C THR A 630 11.81 20.49 -33.44
N LYS A 631 10.86 21.13 -34.13
CA LYS A 631 10.08 20.49 -35.21
C LYS A 631 11.01 19.81 -36.23
N GLY A 632 10.70 18.57 -36.61
CA GLY A 632 11.48 17.76 -37.56
C GLY A 632 12.68 17.01 -36.96
N LYS A 633 13.02 17.23 -35.68
CA LYS A 633 14.01 16.41 -34.96
C LYS A 633 13.35 15.21 -34.30
N HIS A 634 14.11 14.13 -34.15
CA HIS A 634 13.68 12.96 -33.39
C HIS A 634 14.40 12.90 -32.04
N ILE A 635 13.88 12.14 -31.09
CA ILE A 635 14.42 11.99 -29.75
C ILE A 635 14.92 10.56 -29.57
N GLY A 636 16.21 10.42 -29.30
CA GLY A 636 16.82 9.16 -28.90
C GLY A 636 16.76 9.02 -27.39
N ILE A 637 16.24 7.90 -26.90
CA ILE A 637 16.15 7.56 -25.48
C ILE A 637 16.96 6.30 -25.22
N LYS A 638 17.75 6.33 -24.14
CA LYS A 638 18.53 5.21 -23.64
C LYS A 638 18.13 4.91 -22.20
N ILE A 639 17.43 3.81 -21.98
CA ILE A 639 17.24 3.25 -20.63
C ILE A 639 18.59 2.72 -20.17
N LEU A 640 19.14 3.25 -19.07
CA LEU A 640 20.45 2.85 -18.56
C LEU A 640 20.35 1.68 -17.60
N SER A 641 19.52 1.83 -16.57
CA SER A 641 19.34 0.85 -15.50
C SER A 641 18.09 1.16 -14.68
N GLY A 642 17.70 0.20 -13.85
CA GLY A 642 16.58 0.37 -12.92
C GLY A 642 16.02 -0.97 -12.48
N PHE A 643 15.09 -0.91 -11.55
CA PHE A 643 14.29 -2.06 -11.13
C PHE A 643 12.87 -1.59 -10.89
N ILE A 644 11.89 -2.28 -11.45
CA ILE A 644 10.47 -2.00 -11.18
C ILE A 644 9.77 -3.30 -10.82
N ASN A 645 9.34 -3.40 -9.57
CA ASN A 645 8.51 -4.47 -9.09
C ASN A 645 7.09 -4.33 -9.66
N SER A 646 6.77 -5.19 -10.62
CA SER A 646 5.44 -5.27 -11.24
C SER A 646 4.67 -6.41 -10.60
N THR A 647 3.40 -6.20 -10.29
CA THR A 647 2.52 -7.20 -9.67
C THR A 647 2.28 -8.43 -10.55
N SER A 648 2.43 -8.30 -11.88
CA SER A 648 2.09 -9.31 -12.88
C SER A 648 3.31 -10.09 -13.45
N GLY A 649 4.43 -10.11 -12.73
CA GLY A 649 5.61 -10.91 -13.11
C GLY A 649 6.30 -10.39 -14.39
N TYR A 650 6.28 -11.18 -15.46
CA TYR A 650 6.94 -10.83 -16.74
C TYR A 650 6.20 -9.73 -17.51
N ILE A 651 4.87 -9.70 -17.43
CA ILE A 651 4.03 -8.67 -18.05
C ILE A 651 4.02 -7.46 -17.12
N CYS A 652 4.17 -6.27 -17.67
CA CYS A 652 4.25 -5.05 -16.87
C CYS A 652 2.86 -4.49 -16.58
N SER A 653 2.50 -4.47 -15.30
CA SER A 653 1.23 -3.95 -14.80
C SER A 653 1.03 -2.48 -15.22
N PRO A 654 -0.18 -2.03 -15.60
CA PRO A 654 -0.48 -0.62 -15.86
C PRO A 654 -0.25 0.32 -14.67
N ASP A 655 -0.16 -0.21 -13.44
CA ASP A 655 -0.03 0.57 -12.21
C ASP A 655 1.40 0.62 -11.61
N SER A 656 2.33 -0.16 -12.14
CA SER A 656 3.71 -0.26 -11.67
C SER A 656 4.65 -0.60 -12.83
N ASN A 657 5.06 0.42 -13.60
CA ASN A 657 5.86 0.29 -14.82
C ASN A 657 6.62 1.60 -15.14
N LEU A 658 7.61 1.48 -16.03
CA LEU A 658 8.12 2.59 -16.84
C LEU A 658 7.53 2.43 -18.24
N GLU A 659 6.72 3.37 -18.68
CA GLU A 659 6.09 3.37 -20.01
C GLU A 659 6.75 4.46 -20.87
N VAL A 660 7.14 4.11 -22.10
CA VAL A 660 7.68 5.05 -23.09
C VAL A 660 6.78 5.03 -24.33
N LYS A 661 6.16 6.17 -24.64
CA LYS A 661 5.34 6.39 -25.84
C LYS A 661 6.15 7.15 -26.89
N TYR A 662 6.77 6.40 -27.78
CA TYR A 662 7.68 6.92 -28.80
C TYR A 662 7.11 6.87 -30.23
N LEU A 663 5.99 6.16 -30.44
CA LEU A 663 5.24 6.17 -31.71
C LEU A 663 4.52 7.50 -31.88
N GLY A 664 4.21 7.91 -33.11
CA GLY A 664 3.59 9.21 -33.43
C GLY A 664 2.28 9.43 -32.69
N ASP A 665 1.39 8.43 -32.72
CA ASP A 665 0.14 8.46 -31.94
C ASP A 665 0.39 8.17 -30.46
N LYS A 666 0.31 9.23 -29.64
CA LYS A 666 0.49 9.15 -28.18
C LYS A 666 -0.76 8.73 -27.41
N THR A 667 -1.86 8.36 -28.07
CA THR A 667 -3.12 7.97 -27.41
C THR A 667 -3.08 6.55 -26.86
N THR A 668 -2.57 5.60 -27.66
CA THR A 668 -2.41 4.19 -27.31
C THR A 668 -1.40 3.98 -26.19
N THR A 669 -1.47 2.87 -25.47
CA THR A 669 -0.48 2.52 -24.43
C THR A 669 0.94 2.47 -25.04
N GLY A 670 1.96 2.90 -24.29
CA GLY A 670 3.36 2.83 -24.72
C GLY A 670 4.04 1.48 -24.46
N ALA A 671 5.33 1.40 -24.81
CA ALA A 671 6.17 0.26 -24.43
C ALA A 671 6.44 0.28 -22.92
N ARG A 672 6.06 -0.78 -22.20
CA ARG A 672 6.19 -0.89 -20.74
C ARG A 672 7.39 -1.74 -20.36
N PHE A 673 8.14 -1.25 -19.38
CA PHE A 673 9.33 -1.90 -18.84
C PHE A 673 9.14 -2.13 -17.33
N CYS A 674 9.52 -3.33 -16.88
CA CYS A 674 9.47 -3.76 -15.50
C CYS A 674 10.49 -4.88 -15.21
N GLY A 675 10.62 -5.30 -13.95
CA GLY A 675 11.70 -6.14 -13.45
C GLY A 675 13.03 -5.39 -13.46
N ASN A 676 14.13 -6.12 -13.63
CA ASN A 676 15.44 -5.51 -13.89
C ASN A 676 15.45 -4.86 -15.27
N LEU A 677 15.61 -3.54 -15.32
CA LEU A 677 15.65 -2.78 -16.56
C LEU A 677 17.02 -2.96 -17.23
N LYS A 678 17.02 -3.54 -18.43
CA LYS A 678 18.23 -3.71 -19.25
C LYS A 678 18.52 -2.44 -20.04
N LYS A 679 19.80 -2.24 -20.41
CA LYS A 679 20.20 -1.17 -21.33
C LYS A 679 19.41 -1.30 -22.64
N THR A 680 18.56 -0.31 -22.95
CA THR A 680 17.64 -0.36 -24.09
C THR A 680 17.64 0.99 -24.81
N TYR A 681 17.75 0.98 -26.13
CA TYR A 681 17.71 2.17 -26.97
C TYR A 681 16.35 2.26 -27.67
N ILE A 682 15.77 3.46 -27.71
CA ILE A 682 14.45 3.75 -28.28
C ILE A 682 14.59 5.05 -29.08
N PHE A 683 14.06 5.08 -30.30
CA PHE A 683 14.04 6.25 -31.15
C PHE A 683 12.58 6.65 -31.40
N SER A 684 12.26 7.93 -31.28
CA SER A 684 10.90 8.42 -31.51
C SER A 684 10.58 8.61 -32.98
N GLU A 685 9.30 8.46 -33.34
CA GLU A 685 8.79 8.73 -34.68
C GLU A 685 8.59 10.22 -34.96
N ASP A 686 8.51 11.05 -33.92
CA ASP A 686 8.30 12.50 -34.00
C ASP A 686 9.10 13.26 -32.93
N GLU A 687 8.92 14.58 -32.85
CA GLU A 687 9.63 15.47 -31.92
C GLU A 687 9.14 15.41 -30.47
N VAL A 688 8.22 14.49 -30.14
CA VAL A 688 7.60 14.39 -28.82
C VAL A 688 7.65 12.96 -28.27
N VAL A 689 8.09 12.79 -27.04
CA VAL A 689 8.00 11.49 -26.35
C VAL A 689 7.36 11.64 -24.99
N TYR A 690 6.41 10.75 -24.66
CA TYR A 690 5.91 10.64 -23.29
C TYR A 690 6.62 9.52 -22.55
N ILE A 691 7.06 9.81 -21.33
CA ILE A 691 7.65 8.84 -20.40
C ILE A 691 6.81 8.86 -19.14
N TYR A 692 6.15 7.75 -18.82
CA TYR A 692 5.39 7.60 -17.59
C TYR A 692 6.14 6.69 -16.63
N PHE A 693 6.26 7.11 -15.38
CA PHE A 693 6.75 6.29 -14.29
C PHE A 693 5.63 6.13 -13.26
N LYS A 694 5.03 4.93 -13.23
CA LYS A 694 3.98 4.57 -12.27
C LYS A 694 4.54 3.57 -11.30
N SER A 695 4.27 3.74 -10.00
CA SER A 695 4.95 2.94 -8.98
C SER A 695 4.10 2.67 -7.73
N LYS A 696 3.90 1.38 -7.45
CA LYS A 696 3.28 0.85 -6.23
C LYS A 696 4.28 0.25 -5.23
N ASP A 697 5.59 0.25 -5.53
CA ASP A 697 6.64 -0.23 -4.62
C ASP A 697 7.70 0.87 -4.40
N PRO A 698 8.05 1.21 -3.13
CA PRO A 698 9.09 2.19 -2.84
C PRO A 698 10.49 1.82 -3.36
N LYS A 699 10.75 0.56 -3.73
CA LYS A 699 12.01 0.10 -4.34
C LYS A 699 12.12 0.42 -5.82
N ASN A 700 11.01 0.78 -6.48
CA ASN A 700 11.00 1.01 -7.92
C ASN A 700 11.87 2.21 -8.28
N ARG A 701 12.68 2.05 -9.33
CA ARG A 701 13.60 3.07 -9.79
C ARG A 701 13.97 2.89 -11.25
N PHE A 702 14.26 3.99 -11.93
CA PHE A 702 14.77 3.99 -13.29
C PHE A 702 15.74 5.15 -13.52
N ILE A 703 16.63 4.97 -14.49
CA ILE A 703 17.51 6.01 -15.02
C ILE A 703 17.48 5.88 -16.55
N ILE A 704 17.12 6.96 -17.24
CA ILE A 704 17.20 7.07 -18.69
C ILE A 704 18.02 8.30 -19.08
N GLN A 705 18.55 8.27 -20.29
CA GLN A 705 19.15 9.41 -20.98
C GLN A 705 18.38 9.71 -22.25
N TYR A 706 18.31 10.96 -22.67
CA TYR A 706 17.70 11.37 -23.92
C TYR A 706 18.44 12.53 -24.57
N LYS A 707 18.43 12.58 -25.91
CA LYS A 707 18.92 13.70 -26.73
C LYS A 707 18.14 13.78 -28.04
N SER A 708 18.12 14.94 -28.67
CA SER A 708 17.58 15.07 -30.03
C SER A 708 18.64 14.75 -31.07
N PHE A 709 18.23 14.22 -32.22
CA PHE A 709 19.08 13.98 -33.37
C PHE A 709 18.43 14.51 -34.65
#